data_AF-A0ABD5GZZ3-F1
#
_entry.id   AF-A0ABD5GZZ3-F1
#
_cell.length_a   1.000
_cell.length_b   1.000
_cell.length_c   1.000
_cell.angle_alpha   90.00
_cell.angle_beta   90.00
_cell.angle_gamma   90.00
#
_symmetry.space_group_name_H-M   'P 1'
#
loop_
_entity.id
_entity.type
_entity.pdbx_description
1 polymer ?
#
loop_
_entity_poly.entity_id
_entity_poly.type
_entity_poly.pdbx_seq_one_letter_code
_entity_poly.pdbx_strand_id
1 'polypeptide(L)'
;MVPSTFSRLKAARALPVILAALIFAGCGTQAPDQSAAHMQGTAQADSGFYLQQMQQSSDDSKTNWQLLAIRALLKEGKSQQAIELFNQLPQKLSDAQRREQSLLAVEIKLAQKDVAGAQALLDKLTPADFDQNQQARYWQAQIDVNQGRPSLTLLRALIAQEPLLAANAKQKNMDATWQALSSMTQEQAQALVINADENVLQGWLDLQRVWFDNRNDPDMMKAGIADWQKRYPQNPGAKLLPTQLVNVQSFKPASTSKIALLLPLNGQAAVFGRTIQQGFEAAKNMGTQPVAAPVAVAPAAVPAAATTTEQPQTNDGVASPSQASVSDLTNETPAQPETPAVQPTAPAQPTTASAPANPSAELKIYDTSSQPLNQILTQVQQDGASIVVGPLLKNNVEELMKSNTPLNVLALNQPESVKNLPNVCYFALSPEDEARDAARHIRDQGKQTPLLLIPRSSLGDRVANAFAQEWQKLGGGVVLQQKFGSTAELKMGVNGGSGISLTGSPVASSVPAQPGVTIGGLTIPAAPTDAQITGGSGRVDAVYILATPEEIAFIKPMIAMRNGSQSGATLYASSRSAQGTAGPDFRLEMEGLQYSEIPMLAGANAPLMQQALGAVRNDYSLARMYAMGVDAWSLANHFSQMRQVQGFEINGNTGALTATQDCVINRKLSWLKYQQGQVVPAS
;
A
#
# COMPACT_ATOMS: atom_id res chain seq x y z
N MET A 1 -67.01 -75.64 11.75
CA MET A 1 -67.32 -77.01 11.29
C MET A 1 -67.40 -76.98 9.77
N VAL A 2 -66.52 -77.77 9.10
CA VAL A 2 -66.75 -78.41 7.78
C VAL A 2 -66.55 -77.49 6.53
N PRO A 3 -66.00 -77.98 5.38
CA PRO A 3 -64.70 -77.53 4.86
C PRO A 3 -64.67 -77.36 3.30
N SER A 4 -63.47 -77.34 2.71
CA SER A 4 -63.05 -77.88 1.40
C SER A 4 -63.79 -77.53 0.09
N THR A 5 -63.04 -77.11 -0.95
CA THR A 5 -62.73 -77.95 -2.15
C THR A 5 -61.88 -77.21 -3.20
N PHE A 6 -60.87 -77.91 -3.72
CA PHE A 6 -60.07 -77.60 -4.91
C PHE A 6 -60.85 -77.94 -6.20
N SER A 7 -60.64 -77.22 -7.30
CA SER A 7 -60.49 -77.86 -8.63
C SER A 7 -59.79 -76.99 -9.67
N ARG A 8 -59.14 -77.70 -10.60
CA ARG A 8 -58.11 -77.29 -11.55
C ARG A 8 -58.65 -76.75 -12.88
N LEU A 9 -57.85 -75.84 -13.45
CA LEU A 9 -57.49 -75.64 -14.87
C LEU A 9 -58.56 -75.32 -15.93
N LYS A 10 -58.30 -74.23 -16.66
CA LYS A 10 -58.28 -74.17 -18.15
C LYS A 10 -57.43 -72.98 -18.63
N ALA A 11 -56.11 -73.17 -18.63
CA ALA A 11 -55.14 -72.31 -19.30
C ALA A 11 -55.07 -72.67 -20.79
N ALA A 12 -55.89 -72.03 -21.64
CA ALA A 12 -55.72 -72.13 -23.11
C ALA A 12 -56.47 -71.06 -23.94
N ARG A 13 -57.02 -69.99 -23.34
CA ARG A 13 -57.78 -68.96 -24.09
C ARG A 13 -57.29 -67.52 -23.93
N ALA A 14 -56.18 -67.29 -23.21
CA ALA A 14 -55.69 -65.94 -22.91
C ALA A 14 -54.47 -65.50 -23.73
N LEU A 15 -53.98 -66.31 -24.69
CA LEU A 15 -52.82 -65.93 -25.50
C LEU A 15 -53.04 -64.72 -26.44
N PRO A 16 -54.21 -64.52 -27.09
CA PRO A 16 -54.37 -63.36 -27.98
C PRO A 16 -54.64 -62.04 -27.23
N VAL A 17 -55.06 -62.10 -25.95
CA VAL A 17 -55.32 -60.89 -25.13
C VAL A 17 -54.03 -60.34 -24.50
N ILE A 18 -53.07 -61.21 -24.17
CA ILE A 18 -51.77 -60.78 -23.62
C ILE A 18 -50.88 -60.15 -24.71
N LEU A 19 -51.00 -60.59 -25.97
CA LEU A 19 -50.24 -60.00 -27.09
C LEU A 19 -50.76 -58.61 -27.48
N ALA A 20 -52.06 -58.33 -27.35
CA ALA A 20 -52.63 -57.00 -27.59
C ALA A 20 -52.30 -55.99 -26.46
N ALA A 21 -52.15 -56.45 -25.21
CA ALA A 21 -51.73 -55.59 -24.09
C ALA A 21 -50.26 -55.17 -24.17
N LEU A 22 -49.39 -55.96 -24.83
CA LEU A 22 -47.98 -55.60 -25.04
C LEU A 22 -47.75 -54.58 -26.16
N ILE A 23 -48.73 -54.36 -27.05
CA ILE A 23 -48.63 -53.35 -28.12
C ILE A 23 -49.05 -51.96 -27.61
N PHE A 24 -49.92 -51.86 -26.60
CA PHE A 24 -50.31 -50.57 -25.99
C PHE A 24 -49.38 -50.08 -24.87
N ALA A 25 -48.45 -50.92 -24.39
CA ALA A 25 -47.40 -50.50 -23.45
C ALA A 25 -46.15 -49.90 -24.15
N GLY A 26 -46.19 -49.73 -25.48
CA GLY A 26 -45.07 -49.19 -26.28
C GLY A 26 -45.08 -47.68 -26.51
N CYS A 27 -46.16 -46.97 -26.17
CA CYS A 27 -46.18 -45.50 -26.23
C CYS A 27 -45.74 -44.93 -24.89
N GLY A 28 -44.43 -44.94 -24.63
CA GLY A 28 -43.86 -44.12 -23.58
C GLY A 28 -44.12 -42.65 -23.92
N THR A 29 -45.07 -42.03 -23.22
CA THR A 29 -45.19 -40.58 -23.18
C THR A 29 -43.91 -40.04 -22.55
N GLN A 30 -42.95 -39.65 -23.37
CA GLN A 30 -41.76 -38.92 -22.92
C GLN A 30 -42.25 -37.69 -22.14
N ALA A 31 -41.76 -37.51 -20.92
CA ALA A 31 -41.93 -36.25 -20.21
C ALA A 31 -41.45 -35.11 -21.12
N PRO A 32 -42.15 -33.96 -21.14
CA PRO A 32 -41.75 -32.84 -22.01
C PRO A 32 -40.28 -32.46 -21.73
N ASP A 33 -39.48 -32.33 -22.78
CA ASP A 33 -38.06 -32.01 -22.70
C ASP A 33 -37.86 -30.61 -22.07
N GLN A 34 -37.38 -30.59 -20.82
CA GLN A 34 -37.11 -29.36 -20.07
C GLN A 34 -35.66 -28.86 -20.26
N SER A 35 -34.81 -29.59 -20.99
CA SER A 35 -33.37 -29.28 -21.12
C SER A 35 -33.12 -27.91 -21.76
N ALA A 36 -33.96 -27.51 -22.73
CA ALA A 36 -33.88 -26.21 -23.39
C ALA A 36 -34.21 -25.05 -22.45
N ALA A 37 -35.20 -25.23 -21.57
CA ALA A 37 -35.55 -24.23 -20.55
C ALA A 37 -34.45 -24.10 -19.49
N HIS A 38 -33.82 -25.22 -19.10
CA HIS A 38 -32.68 -25.22 -18.19
C HIS A 38 -31.42 -24.59 -18.80
N MET A 39 -31.17 -24.77 -20.10
CA MET A 39 -30.07 -24.13 -20.83
C MET A 39 -30.12 -22.60 -20.78
N GLN A 40 -31.34 -22.04 -20.90
CA GLN A 40 -31.62 -20.60 -20.84
C GLN A 40 -31.68 -20.06 -19.39
N GLY A 41 -31.85 -20.94 -18.40
CA GLY A 41 -31.92 -20.61 -16.99
C GLY A 41 -30.57 -20.66 -16.26
N THR A 42 -30.60 -20.37 -14.95
CA THR A 42 -29.45 -20.64 -14.08
C THR A 42 -29.31 -22.15 -13.88
N ALA A 43 -28.08 -22.68 -13.97
CA ALA A 43 -27.82 -24.07 -13.60
C ALA A 43 -27.99 -24.22 -12.08
N GLN A 44 -29.15 -24.72 -11.66
CA GLN A 44 -29.56 -24.83 -10.26
C GLN A 44 -29.10 -26.13 -9.59
N ALA A 45 -28.80 -27.17 -10.36
CA ALA A 45 -28.36 -28.46 -9.86
C ALA A 45 -26.83 -28.63 -9.95
N ASP A 46 -26.29 -29.66 -9.30
CA ASP A 46 -24.89 -30.02 -9.39
C ASP A 46 -24.57 -30.76 -10.70
N SER A 47 -23.27 -30.92 -10.98
CA SER A 47 -22.77 -31.65 -12.13
C SER A 47 -23.24 -33.11 -12.16
N GLY A 48 -23.42 -33.75 -10.99
CA GLY A 48 -23.87 -35.13 -10.88
C GLY A 48 -25.27 -35.33 -11.45
N PHE A 49 -26.20 -34.44 -11.09
CA PHE A 49 -27.55 -34.42 -11.63
C PHE A 49 -27.55 -34.28 -13.16
N TYR A 50 -26.82 -33.30 -13.70
CA TYR A 50 -26.80 -33.07 -15.15
C TYR A 50 -26.14 -34.20 -15.93
N LEU A 51 -25.08 -34.81 -15.38
CA LEU A 51 -24.44 -36.00 -15.97
C LEU A 51 -25.40 -37.20 -16.01
N GLN A 52 -26.21 -37.39 -14.96
CA GLN A 52 -27.22 -38.45 -14.92
C GLN A 52 -28.32 -38.20 -15.97
N GLN A 53 -28.82 -36.97 -16.09
CA GLN A 53 -29.81 -36.60 -17.11
C GLN A 53 -29.27 -36.78 -18.52
N MET A 54 -28.00 -36.45 -18.75
CA MET A 54 -27.30 -36.68 -20.03
C MET A 54 -27.25 -38.16 -20.40
N GLN A 55 -27.02 -39.07 -19.45
CA GLN A 55 -26.98 -40.52 -19.72
C GLN A 55 -28.37 -41.11 -20.06
N GLN A 56 -29.43 -40.49 -19.55
CA GLN A 56 -30.83 -40.93 -19.75
C GLN A 56 -31.50 -40.31 -20.97
N SER A 57 -30.84 -39.34 -21.62
CA SER A 57 -31.38 -38.59 -22.77
C SER A 57 -30.71 -39.02 -24.08
N SER A 58 -31.40 -38.80 -25.20
CA SER A 58 -30.85 -38.96 -26.55
C SER A 58 -30.81 -37.62 -27.30
N ASP A 59 -30.13 -37.62 -28.45
CA ASP A 59 -30.18 -36.54 -29.44
C ASP A 59 -29.90 -35.13 -28.87
N ASP A 60 -30.67 -34.12 -29.26
CA ASP A 60 -30.45 -32.72 -28.88
C ASP A 60 -30.58 -32.51 -27.35
N SER A 61 -31.47 -33.22 -26.69
CA SER A 61 -31.66 -33.15 -25.24
C SER A 61 -30.40 -33.63 -24.51
N LYS A 62 -29.76 -34.69 -25.00
CA LYS A 62 -28.47 -35.16 -24.47
C LYS A 62 -27.39 -34.08 -24.57
N THR A 63 -27.28 -33.39 -25.70
CA THR A 63 -26.32 -32.31 -25.88
C THR A 63 -26.61 -31.12 -24.97
N ASN A 64 -27.87 -30.76 -24.76
CA ASN A 64 -28.25 -29.71 -23.81
C ASN A 64 -27.83 -30.07 -22.37
N TRP A 65 -28.07 -31.31 -21.92
CA TRP A 65 -27.61 -31.79 -20.62
C TRP A 65 -26.09 -31.86 -20.50
N GLN A 66 -25.40 -32.22 -21.58
CA GLN A 66 -23.93 -32.21 -21.64
C GLN A 66 -23.38 -30.79 -21.43
N LEU A 67 -23.93 -29.79 -22.11
CA LEU A 67 -23.53 -28.38 -21.94
C LEU A 67 -23.80 -27.87 -20.51
N LEU A 68 -24.96 -28.22 -19.94
CA LEU A 68 -25.29 -27.91 -18.55
C LEU A 68 -24.35 -28.58 -17.55
N ALA A 69 -23.96 -29.83 -17.79
CA ALA A 69 -22.99 -30.56 -16.98
C ALA A 69 -21.61 -29.88 -17.03
N ILE A 70 -21.13 -29.48 -18.22
CA ILE A 70 -19.87 -28.73 -18.36
C ILE A 70 -19.92 -27.43 -17.54
N ARG A 71 -21.02 -26.68 -17.67
CA ARG A 71 -21.24 -25.43 -16.91
C ARG A 71 -21.16 -25.66 -15.39
N ALA A 72 -21.80 -26.71 -14.89
CA ALA A 72 -21.78 -27.06 -13.46
C ALA A 72 -20.39 -27.53 -13.00
N LEU A 73 -19.69 -28.34 -13.80
CA LEU A 73 -18.34 -28.80 -13.51
C LEU A 73 -17.35 -27.63 -13.37
N LEU A 74 -17.44 -26.63 -14.25
CA LEU A 74 -16.62 -25.41 -14.16
C LEU A 74 -16.90 -24.64 -12.85
N LYS A 75 -18.18 -24.47 -12.50
CA LYS A 75 -18.59 -23.81 -11.25
C LYS A 75 -18.11 -24.56 -10.00
N GLU A 76 -18.02 -25.88 -10.07
CA GLU A 76 -17.48 -26.75 -9.02
C GLU A 76 -15.95 -26.85 -9.01
N GLY A 77 -15.26 -26.18 -9.93
CA GLY A 77 -13.80 -26.21 -10.06
C GLY A 77 -13.23 -27.51 -10.68
N LYS A 78 -14.09 -28.41 -11.19
CA LYS A 78 -13.72 -29.67 -11.84
C LYS A 78 -13.32 -29.46 -13.30
N SER A 79 -12.34 -28.60 -13.53
CA SER A 79 -11.99 -28.08 -14.86
C SER A 79 -11.55 -29.16 -15.85
N GLN A 80 -10.82 -30.19 -15.40
CA GLN A 80 -10.38 -31.28 -16.29
C GLN A 80 -11.55 -32.10 -16.83
N GLN A 81 -12.49 -32.47 -15.96
CA GLN A 81 -13.71 -33.19 -16.37
C GLN A 81 -14.56 -32.34 -17.31
N ALA A 82 -14.64 -31.03 -17.08
CA ALA A 82 -15.34 -30.11 -17.97
C ALA A 82 -14.70 -30.07 -19.37
N ILE A 83 -13.36 -30.05 -19.47
CA ILE A 83 -12.62 -30.06 -20.74
C ILE A 83 -12.84 -31.38 -21.49
N GLU A 84 -12.75 -32.51 -20.79
CA GLU A 84 -12.98 -33.83 -21.38
C GLU A 84 -14.40 -33.92 -21.96
N LEU A 85 -15.39 -33.48 -21.20
CA LEU A 85 -16.79 -33.51 -21.62
C LEU A 85 -17.07 -32.51 -22.75
N PHE A 86 -16.38 -31.36 -22.77
CA PHE A 86 -16.47 -30.37 -23.85
C PHE A 86 -15.90 -30.91 -25.17
N ASN A 87 -14.79 -31.64 -25.12
CA ASN A 87 -14.17 -32.25 -26.31
C ASN A 87 -15.02 -33.38 -26.93
N GLN A 88 -16.00 -33.89 -26.18
CA GLN A 88 -16.94 -34.92 -26.62
C GLN A 88 -18.25 -34.34 -27.20
N LEU A 89 -18.36 -33.02 -27.36
CA LEU A 89 -19.54 -32.41 -27.97
C LEU A 89 -19.68 -32.85 -29.43
N PRO A 90 -20.92 -33.08 -29.93
CA PRO A 90 -21.13 -33.48 -31.32
C PRO A 90 -20.74 -32.36 -32.28
N GLN A 91 -20.31 -32.73 -33.50
CA GLN A 91 -19.91 -31.74 -34.52
C GLN A 91 -21.08 -30.91 -35.06
N LYS A 92 -22.30 -31.45 -35.03
CA LYS A 92 -23.51 -30.75 -35.44
C LYS A 92 -24.23 -30.25 -34.19
N LEU A 93 -24.25 -28.92 -34.02
CA LEU A 93 -24.91 -28.23 -32.92
C LEU A 93 -25.97 -27.27 -33.48
N SER A 94 -27.11 -27.17 -32.80
CA SER A 94 -28.09 -26.11 -33.03
C SER A 94 -27.48 -24.74 -32.71
N ASP A 95 -28.07 -23.65 -33.20
CA ASP A 95 -27.52 -22.32 -32.96
C ASP A 95 -27.51 -21.94 -31.47
N ALA A 96 -28.53 -22.37 -30.71
CA ALA A 96 -28.58 -22.20 -29.26
C ALA A 96 -27.45 -22.97 -28.55
N GLN A 97 -27.19 -24.21 -28.98
CA GLN A 97 -26.08 -25.01 -28.45
C GLN A 97 -24.72 -24.43 -28.83
N ARG A 98 -24.55 -23.89 -30.04
CA ARG A 98 -23.30 -23.22 -30.47
C ARG A 98 -23.03 -21.95 -29.66
N ARG A 99 -24.05 -21.14 -29.38
CA ARG A 99 -23.90 -19.97 -28.49
C ARG A 99 -23.42 -20.39 -27.11
N GLU A 100 -24.07 -21.39 -26.51
CA GLU A 100 -23.65 -21.89 -25.20
C GLU A 100 -22.23 -22.48 -25.22
N GLN A 101 -21.92 -23.30 -26.22
CA GLN A 101 -20.59 -23.86 -26.42
C GLN A 101 -19.53 -22.76 -26.51
N SER A 102 -19.80 -21.69 -27.27
CA SER A 102 -18.85 -20.59 -27.47
C SER A 102 -18.49 -19.88 -26.15
N LEU A 103 -19.47 -19.71 -25.27
CA LEU A 103 -19.26 -19.11 -23.95
C LEU A 103 -18.53 -20.07 -22.99
N LEU A 104 -18.89 -21.36 -23.00
CA LEU A 104 -18.17 -22.39 -22.24
C LEU A 104 -16.70 -22.52 -22.68
N ALA A 105 -16.41 -22.32 -23.96
CA ALA A 105 -15.02 -22.32 -24.45
C ALA A 105 -14.19 -21.19 -23.80
N VAL A 106 -14.77 -19.99 -23.64
CA VAL A 106 -14.14 -18.88 -22.93
C VAL A 106 -13.91 -19.23 -21.46
N GLU A 107 -14.94 -19.76 -20.78
CA GLU A 107 -14.87 -20.12 -19.36
C GLU A 107 -13.83 -21.22 -19.09
N ILE A 108 -13.70 -22.19 -20.02
CA ILE A 108 -12.64 -23.21 -19.97
C ILE A 108 -11.25 -22.57 -20.07
N LYS A 109 -11.05 -21.62 -20.99
CA LYS A 109 -9.77 -20.90 -21.12
C LYS A 109 -9.42 -20.14 -19.85
N LEU A 110 -10.40 -19.47 -19.25
CA LEU A 110 -10.24 -18.81 -17.94
C LEU A 110 -9.88 -19.80 -16.83
N ALA A 111 -10.54 -20.96 -16.76
CA ALA A 111 -10.22 -22.01 -15.81
C ALA A 111 -8.81 -22.59 -15.99
N GLN A 112 -8.30 -22.61 -17.23
CA GLN A 112 -6.92 -22.97 -17.58
C GLN A 112 -5.90 -21.86 -17.30
N LYS A 113 -6.34 -20.66 -16.87
CA LYS A 113 -5.54 -19.44 -16.73
C LYS A 113 -4.97 -18.91 -18.07
N ASP A 114 -5.54 -19.32 -19.20
CA ASP A 114 -5.20 -18.84 -20.54
C ASP A 114 -6.03 -17.59 -20.89
N VAL A 115 -5.63 -16.46 -20.29
CA VAL A 115 -6.35 -15.18 -20.43
C VAL A 115 -6.30 -14.64 -21.85
N ALA A 116 -5.17 -14.80 -22.54
CA ALA A 116 -5.03 -14.36 -23.93
C ALA A 116 -5.95 -15.17 -24.86
N GLY A 117 -6.02 -16.48 -24.67
CA GLY A 117 -6.95 -17.35 -25.39
C GLY A 117 -8.41 -17.00 -25.10
N ALA A 118 -8.75 -16.71 -23.85
CA ALA A 118 -10.10 -16.29 -23.47
C ALA A 118 -10.50 -14.96 -24.15
N GLN A 119 -9.64 -13.95 -24.16
CA GLN A 119 -9.91 -12.67 -24.84
C GLN A 119 -10.13 -12.87 -26.35
N ALA A 120 -9.26 -13.65 -27.01
CA ALA A 120 -9.38 -13.90 -28.45
C ALA A 120 -10.66 -14.65 -28.86
N LEU A 121 -11.25 -15.41 -27.93
CA LEU A 121 -12.58 -16.00 -28.10
C LEU A 121 -13.68 -14.97 -27.88
N LEU A 122 -13.61 -14.17 -26.82
CA LEU A 122 -14.59 -13.11 -26.52
C LEU A 122 -14.72 -12.07 -27.65
N ASP A 123 -13.60 -11.70 -28.29
CA ASP A 123 -13.58 -10.73 -29.41
C ASP A 123 -14.42 -11.18 -30.63
N LYS A 124 -14.74 -12.48 -30.72
CA LYS A 124 -15.55 -13.06 -31.80
C LYS A 124 -17.03 -13.17 -31.46
N LEU A 125 -17.42 -12.85 -30.22
CA LEU A 125 -18.78 -13.02 -29.72
C LEU A 125 -19.47 -11.66 -29.63
N THR A 126 -20.75 -11.63 -30.00
CA THR A 126 -21.58 -10.41 -29.92
C THR A 126 -22.56 -10.54 -28.74
N PRO A 127 -22.50 -9.66 -27.73
CA PRO A 127 -23.35 -9.76 -26.53
C PRO A 127 -24.86 -9.81 -26.83
N ALA A 128 -25.29 -9.10 -27.87
CA ALA A 128 -26.70 -9.01 -28.27
C ALA A 128 -27.29 -10.34 -28.77
N ASP A 129 -26.45 -11.32 -29.15
CA ASP A 129 -26.89 -12.63 -29.64
C ASP A 129 -27.28 -13.59 -28.50
N PHE A 130 -26.95 -13.24 -27.26
CA PHE A 130 -27.13 -14.07 -26.07
C PHE A 130 -28.41 -13.72 -25.29
N ASP A 131 -28.97 -14.72 -24.59
CA ASP A 131 -30.03 -14.46 -23.61
C ASP A 131 -29.51 -13.74 -22.36
N GLN A 132 -30.41 -13.31 -21.48
CA GLN A 132 -30.04 -12.52 -20.29
C GLN A 132 -29.04 -13.23 -19.36
N ASN A 133 -29.15 -14.55 -19.21
CA ASN A 133 -28.26 -15.33 -18.36
C ASN A 133 -26.87 -15.46 -18.99
N GLN A 134 -26.84 -15.75 -20.29
CA GLN A 134 -25.63 -15.84 -21.08
C GLN A 134 -24.91 -14.49 -21.18
N GLN A 135 -25.63 -13.38 -21.31
CA GLN A 135 -25.07 -12.03 -21.27
C GLN A 135 -24.37 -11.75 -19.93
N ALA A 136 -24.98 -12.12 -18.79
CA ALA A 136 -24.37 -11.91 -17.48
C ALA A 136 -23.04 -12.66 -17.34
N ARG A 137 -22.97 -13.88 -17.89
CA ARG A 137 -21.76 -14.71 -17.94
C ARG A 137 -20.73 -14.18 -18.93
N TYR A 138 -21.15 -13.71 -20.10
CA TYR A 138 -20.27 -13.05 -21.07
C TYR A 138 -19.56 -11.85 -20.42
N TRP A 139 -20.32 -10.97 -19.76
CA TRP A 139 -19.73 -9.82 -19.09
C TRP A 139 -18.86 -10.22 -17.90
N GLN A 140 -19.21 -11.29 -17.17
CA GLN A 140 -18.34 -11.84 -16.13
C GLN A 140 -17.01 -12.31 -16.72
N ALA A 141 -17.02 -13.04 -17.83
CA ALA A 141 -15.80 -13.49 -18.50
C ALA A 141 -14.95 -12.30 -18.97
N GLN A 142 -15.59 -11.25 -19.51
CA GLN A 142 -14.90 -10.01 -19.90
C GLN A 142 -14.25 -9.30 -18.69
N ILE A 143 -14.90 -9.30 -17.53
CA ILE A 143 -14.35 -8.77 -16.27
C ILE A 143 -13.14 -9.61 -15.81
N ASP A 144 -13.27 -10.94 -15.81
CA ASP A 144 -12.23 -11.87 -15.37
C ASP A 144 -10.96 -11.77 -16.24
N VAL A 145 -11.13 -11.62 -17.56
CA VAL A 145 -10.01 -11.43 -18.51
C VAL A 145 -9.23 -10.15 -18.23
N ASN A 146 -9.88 -9.08 -17.78
CA ASN A 146 -9.19 -7.82 -17.45
C ASN A 146 -8.34 -7.94 -16.17
N GLN A 147 -8.54 -8.97 -15.34
CA GLN A 147 -7.79 -9.22 -14.10
C GLN A 147 -7.73 -8.00 -13.15
N GLY A 148 -8.81 -7.20 -13.12
CA GLY A 148 -8.88 -5.98 -12.31
C GLY A 148 -8.00 -4.83 -12.80
N ARG A 149 -7.38 -4.91 -13.99
CA ARG A 149 -6.68 -3.79 -14.62
C ARG A 149 -7.70 -2.76 -15.07
N PRO A 150 -7.65 -1.51 -14.58
CA PRO A 150 -8.58 -0.48 -15.00
C PRO A 150 -8.48 -0.21 -16.50
N SER A 151 -9.60 -0.34 -17.21
CA SER A 151 -9.69 -0.13 -18.64
C SER A 151 -11.11 0.27 -19.02
N LEU A 152 -11.26 0.93 -20.18
CA LEU A 152 -12.58 1.24 -20.73
C LEU A 152 -13.42 -0.03 -20.94
N THR A 153 -12.79 -1.11 -21.39
CA THR A 153 -13.42 -2.42 -21.58
C THR A 153 -13.95 -2.99 -20.27
N LEU A 154 -13.17 -2.91 -19.19
CA LEU A 154 -13.60 -3.36 -17.86
C LEU A 154 -14.78 -2.54 -17.35
N LEU A 155 -14.73 -1.21 -17.49
CA LEU A 155 -15.81 -0.32 -17.04
C LEU A 155 -17.11 -0.59 -17.81
N ARG A 156 -17.04 -0.73 -19.14
CA ARG A 156 -18.20 -1.08 -19.97
C ARG A 156 -18.79 -2.44 -19.57
N ALA A 157 -17.94 -3.44 -19.31
CA ALA A 157 -18.39 -4.75 -18.88
C ALA A 157 -19.12 -4.71 -17.54
N LEU A 158 -18.56 -4.02 -16.53
CA LEU A 158 -19.19 -3.85 -15.22
C LEU A 158 -20.52 -3.08 -15.30
N ILE A 159 -20.59 -2.02 -16.11
CA ILE A 159 -21.82 -1.25 -16.32
C ILE A 159 -22.88 -2.10 -17.03
N ALA A 160 -22.50 -2.86 -18.05
CA ALA A 160 -23.42 -3.72 -18.80
C ALA A 160 -23.91 -4.94 -17.99
N GLN A 161 -23.11 -5.42 -17.03
CA GLN A 161 -23.48 -6.53 -16.16
C GLN A 161 -24.50 -6.12 -15.10
N GLU A 162 -24.42 -4.91 -14.54
CA GLU A 162 -25.26 -4.42 -13.44
C GLU A 162 -26.77 -4.73 -13.57
N PRO A 163 -27.45 -4.43 -14.69
CA PRO A 163 -28.90 -4.66 -14.81
C PRO A 163 -29.27 -6.15 -14.79
N LEU A 164 -28.31 -7.04 -15.05
CA LEU A 164 -28.49 -8.49 -15.14
C LEU A 164 -28.31 -9.19 -13.78
N LEU A 165 -27.84 -8.48 -12.76
CA LEU A 165 -27.48 -9.05 -11.46
C LEU A 165 -28.62 -9.01 -10.43
N ALA A 166 -28.60 -9.95 -9.49
CA ALA A 166 -29.44 -9.89 -8.28
C ALA A 166 -28.94 -8.83 -7.28
N ALA A 167 -29.79 -8.39 -6.35
CA ALA A 167 -29.51 -7.28 -5.42
C ALA A 167 -28.13 -7.35 -4.71
N ASN A 168 -27.79 -8.49 -4.09
CA ASN A 168 -26.50 -8.65 -3.41
C ASN A 168 -25.30 -8.61 -4.36
N ALA A 169 -25.47 -9.08 -5.60
CA ALA A 169 -24.43 -9.05 -6.62
C ALA A 169 -24.28 -7.64 -7.24
N LYS A 170 -25.36 -6.86 -7.31
CA LYS A 170 -25.33 -5.45 -7.75
C LYS A 170 -24.40 -4.61 -6.89
N GLN A 171 -24.44 -4.73 -5.56
CA GLN A 171 -23.51 -3.98 -4.69
C GLN A 171 -22.05 -4.34 -5.00
N LYS A 172 -21.73 -5.64 -5.13
CA LYS A 172 -20.36 -6.08 -5.46
C LYS A 172 -19.89 -5.53 -6.81
N ASN A 173 -20.77 -5.53 -7.81
CA ASN A 173 -20.49 -4.96 -9.11
C ASN A 173 -20.29 -3.43 -9.03
N MET A 174 -21.06 -2.74 -8.18
CA MET A 174 -20.91 -1.31 -7.95
C MET A 174 -19.57 -0.97 -7.30
N ASP A 175 -19.18 -1.75 -6.29
CA ASP A 175 -17.90 -1.60 -5.61
C ASP A 175 -16.73 -1.90 -6.57
N ALA A 176 -16.87 -2.90 -7.45
CA ALA A 176 -15.88 -3.21 -8.47
C ALA A 176 -15.78 -2.10 -9.55
N THR A 177 -16.91 -1.54 -9.97
CA THR A 177 -16.96 -0.39 -10.90
C THR A 177 -16.22 0.80 -10.30
N TRP A 178 -16.52 1.12 -9.04
CA TRP A 178 -15.86 2.19 -8.32
C TRP A 178 -14.37 1.93 -8.12
N GLN A 179 -13.99 0.71 -7.74
CA GLN A 179 -12.58 0.33 -7.55
C GLN A 179 -11.78 0.47 -8.85
N ALA A 180 -12.35 0.08 -10.00
CA ALA A 180 -11.71 0.27 -11.29
C ALA A 180 -11.51 1.76 -11.58
N LEU A 181 -12.52 2.60 -11.36
CA LEU A 181 -12.42 4.05 -11.57
C LEU A 181 -11.43 4.72 -10.61
N SER A 182 -11.54 4.47 -9.30
CA SER A 182 -10.74 5.13 -8.28
C SER A 182 -9.26 4.76 -8.32
N SER A 183 -8.90 3.69 -9.04
CA SER A 183 -7.51 3.27 -9.26
C SER A 183 -6.90 3.76 -10.57
N MET A 184 -7.68 4.37 -11.47
CA MET A 184 -7.13 5.03 -12.66
C MET A 184 -6.50 6.36 -12.29
N THR A 185 -5.39 6.71 -12.93
CA THR A 185 -4.82 8.06 -12.88
C THR A 185 -5.69 9.07 -13.61
N GLN A 186 -5.50 10.36 -13.32
CA GLN A 186 -6.24 11.42 -13.99
C GLN A 186 -5.95 11.44 -15.50
N GLU A 187 -4.70 11.17 -15.89
CA GLU A 187 -4.29 11.07 -17.29
C GLU A 187 -4.94 9.88 -17.99
N GLN A 188 -4.97 8.71 -17.33
CA GLN A 188 -5.65 7.52 -17.87
C GLN A 188 -7.15 7.76 -18.05
N ALA A 189 -7.79 8.46 -17.12
CA ALA A 189 -9.20 8.80 -17.19
C ALA A 189 -9.50 9.82 -18.31
N GLN A 190 -8.65 10.84 -18.47
CA GLN A 190 -8.78 11.85 -19.53
C GLN A 190 -8.51 11.28 -20.93
N ALA A 191 -7.66 10.26 -21.05
CA ALA A 191 -7.38 9.57 -22.30
C ALA A 191 -8.54 8.68 -22.79
N LEU A 192 -9.57 8.44 -21.98
CA LEU A 192 -10.71 7.61 -22.37
C LEU A 192 -11.58 8.34 -23.39
N VAL A 193 -11.77 7.70 -24.55
CA VAL A 193 -12.73 8.14 -25.57
C VAL A 193 -14.01 7.33 -25.40
N ILE A 194 -15.08 8.00 -24.96
CA ILE A 194 -16.41 7.41 -24.79
C ILE A 194 -17.34 7.90 -25.90
N ASN A 195 -18.36 7.12 -26.22
CA ASN A 195 -19.40 7.52 -27.17
C ASN A 195 -20.37 8.51 -26.51
N ALA A 196 -21.00 9.37 -27.32
CA ALA A 196 -21.89 10.43 -26.84
C ALA A 196 -23.16 9.90 -26.14
N ASP A 197 -23.56 8.65 -26.42
CA ASP A 197 -24.73 7.99 -25.83
C ASP A 197 -24.43 7.27 -24.50
N GLU A 198 -23.16 7.16 -24.11
CA GLU A 198 -22.72 6.48 -22.87
C GLU A 198 -22.91 7.34 -21.61
N ASN A 199 -24.12 7.86 -21.39
CA ASN A 199 -24.45 8.77 -20.27
C ASN A 199 -24.15 8.18 -18.88
N VAL A 200 -24.33 6.86 -18.71
CA VAL A 200 -24.01 6.18 -17.44
C VAL A 200 -22.51 6.19 -17.19
N LEU A 201 -21.69 5.92 -18.21
CA LEU A 201 -20.24 5.95 -18.10
C LEU A 201 -19.73 7.38 -17.88
N GLN A 202 -20.30 8.37 -18.59
CA GLN A 202 -19.98 9.78 -18.36
C GLN A 202 -20.25 10.18 -16.90
N GLY A 203 -21.40 9.76 -16.34
CA GLY A 203 -21.70 9.98 -14.93
C GLY A 203 -20.65 9.38 -14.00
N TRP A 204 -20.20 8.14 -14.25
CA TRP A 204 -19.14 7.51 -13.47
C TRP A 204 -17.80 8.25 -13.54
N LEU A 205 -17.40 8.72 -14.73
CA LEU A 205 -16.18 9.50 -14.91
C LEU A 205 -16.26 10.87 -14.22
N ASP A 206 -17.43 11.50 -14.21
CA ASP A 206 -17.65 12.73 -13.45
C ASP A 206 -17.57 12.51 -11.94
N LEU A 207 -18.08 11.40 -11.42
CA LEU A 207 -17.93 11.04 -10.01
C LEU A 207 -16.47 10.79 -9.63
N GLN A 208 -15.72 10.16 -10.53
CA GLN A 208 -14.30 9.95 -10.36
C GLN A 208 -13.53 11.27 -10.29
N ARG A 209 -13.87 12.26 -11.12
CA ARG A 209 -13.29 13.62 -11.03
C ARG A 209 -13.58 14.26 -9.68
N VAL A 210 -14.85 14.23 -9.24
CA VAL A 210 -15.25 14.70 -7.91
C VAL A 210 -14.41 14.04 -6.82
N TRP A 211 -14.14 12.73 -6.93
CA TRP A 211 -13.24 12.04 -6.01
C TRP A 211 -11.81 12.57 -6.03
N PHE A 212 -11.18 12.65 -7.20
CA PHE A 212 -9.79 13.12 -7.27
C PHE A 212 -9.61 14.55 -6.77
N ASP A 213 -10.58 15.42 -7.07
CA ASP A 213 -10.54 16.83 -6.68
C ASP A 213 -10.79 17.03 -5.18
N ASN A 214 -11.61 16.17 -4.54
CA ASN A 214 -12.09 16.40 -3.18
C ASN A 214 -11.69 15.32 -2.15
N ARG A 215 -11.00 14.23 -2.52
CA ARG A 215 -10.66 13.11 -1.60
C ARG A 215 -9.85 13.48 -0.35
N ASN A 216 -9.25 14.67 -0.32
CA ASN A 216 -8.51 15.19 0.83
C ASN A 216 -9.39 16.03 1.77
N ASP A 217 -10.59 16.42 1.33
CA ASP A 217 -11.57 17.16 2.10
C ASP A 217 -12.90 16.37 2.15
N PRO A 218 -13.16 15.64 3.25
CA PRO A 218 -14.36 14.81 3.38
C PRO A 218 -15.68 15.59 3.26
N ASP A 219 -15.73 16.87 3.64
CA ASP A 219 -16.98 17.65 3.60
C ASP A 219 -17.26 18.16 2.18
N MET A 220 -16.21 18.61 1.48
CA MET A 220 -16.31 18.89 0.03
C MET A 220 -16.64 17.62 -0.76
N MET A 221 -16.07 16.48 -0.38
CA MET A 221 -16.39 15.20 -1.01
C MET A 221 -17.85 14.80 -0.79
N LYS A 222 -18.39 14.94 0.43
CA LYS A 222 -19.82 14.71 0.71
C LYS A 222 -20.72 15.60 -0.14
N ALA A 223 -20.40 16.90 -0.20
CA ALA A 223 -21.15 17.86 -1.01
C ALA A 223 -21.08 17.51 -2.50
N GLY A 224 -19.90 17.14 -3.00
CA GLY A 224 -19.66 16.72 -4.37
C GLY A 224 -20.43 15.45 -4.76
N ILE A 225 -20.49 14.45 -3.87
CA ILE A 225 -21.30 13.24 -4.10
C ILE A 225 -22.79 13.60 -4.15
N ALA A 226 -23.27 14.44 -3.23
CA ALA A 226 -24.66 14.85 -3.18
C ALA A 226 -25.08 15.66 -4.44
N ASP A 227 -24.21 16.55 -4.93
CA ASP A 227 -24.40 17.25 -6.20
C ASP A 227 -24.40 16.29 -7.40
N TRP A 228 -23.44 15.36 -7.43
CA TRP A 228 -23.35 14.35 -8.48
C TRP A 228 -24.61 13.48 -8.56
N GLN A 229 -25.15 13.02 -7.42
CA GLN A 229 -26.39 12.23 -7.38
C GLN A 229 -27.59 12.99 -7.97
N LYS A 230 -27.64 14.32 -7.79
CA LYS A 230 -28.68 15.18 -8.38
C LYS A 230 -28.52 15.35 -9.89
N ARG A 231 -27.28 15.45 -10.38
CA ARG A 231 -26.98 15.56 -11.82
C ARG A 231 -27.22 14.26 -12.58
N TYR A 232 -27.00 13.11 -11.94
CA TYR A 232 -27.09 11.79 -12.56
C TYR A 232 -28.11 10.86 -11.88
N PRO A 233 -29.40 11.24 -11.77
CA PRO A 233 -30.39 10.49 -10.98
C PRO A 233 -30.72 9.10 -11.55
N GLN A 234 -30.44 8.87 -12.84
CA GLN A 234 -30.62 7.56 -13.48
C GLN A 234 -29.39 6.65 -13.42
N ASN A 235 -28.23 7.16 -13.00
CA ASN A 235 -27.03 6.35 -12.89
C ASN A 235 -27.22 5.28 -11.78
N PRO A 236 -26.88 4.00 -12.01
CA PRO A 236 -26.98 2.96 -10.98
C PRO A 236 -26.25 3.32 -9.69
N GLY A 237 -25.08 3.97 -9.78
CA GLY A 237 -24.30 4.44 -8.63
C GLY A 237 -24.99 5.54 -7.82
N ALA A 238 -25.90 6.31 -8.42
CA ALA A 238 -26.67 7.32 -7.68
C ALA A 238 -27.79 6.69 -6.84
N LYS A 239 -28.34 5.56 -7.30
CA LYS A 239 -29.39 4.80 -6.61
C LYS A 239 -28.83 3.87 -5.55
N LEU A 240 -27.70 3.23 -5.85
CA LEU A 240 -26.96 2.34 -4.94
C LEU A 240 -25.50 2.79 -4.95
N LEU A 241 -25.10 3.57 -3.95
CA LEU A 241 -23.74 4.08 -3.88
C LEU A 241 -22.73 2.95 -3.62
N PRO A 242 -21.53 3.01 -4.24
CA PRO A 242 -20.40 2.18 -3.83
C PRO A 242 -20.13 2.31 -2.34
N THR A 243 -19.79 1.20 -1.69
CA THR A 243 -19.57 1.11 -0.24
C THR A 243 -18.56 2.16 0.24
N GLN A 244 -17.47 2.38 -0.51
CA GLN A 244 -16.47 3.40 -0.17
C GLN A 244 -17.07 4.82 -0.12
N LEU A 245 -18.01 5.14 -1.01
CA LEU A 245 -18.66 6.46 -1.05
C LEU A 245 -19.74 6.60 0.03
N VAL A 246 -20.45 5.51 0.36
CA VAL A 246 -21.35 5.48 1.53
C VAL A 246 -20.57 5.79 2.80
N ASN A 247 -19.37 5.23 2.95
CA ASN A 247 -18.52 5.50 4.10
C ASN A 247 -18.14 6.98 4.20
N VAL A 248 -17.82 7.62 3.08
CA VAL A 248 -17.56 9.07 3.04
C VAL A 248 -18.79 9.87 3.46
N GLN A 249 -19.99 9.49 3.02
CA GLN A 249 -21.22 10.15 3.47
C GLN A 249 -21.41 10.03 4.98
N SER A 250 -21.07 8.88 5.56
CA SER A 250 -21.13 8.64 7.01
C SER A 250 -19.92 9.15 7.80
N PHE A 251 -18.93 9.76 7.13
CA PHE A 251 -17.66 10.13 7.74
C PHE A 251 -17.86 11.13 8.89
N LYS A 252 -17.26 10.82 10.04
CA LYS A 252 -17.17 11.73 11.18
C LYS A 252 -15.71 12.10 11.42
N PRO A 253 -15.39 13.38 11.69
CA PRO A 253 -14.05 13.76 12.08
C PRO A 253 -13.55 12.92 13.26
N ALA A 254 -12.27 12.56 13.22
CA ALA A 254 -11.66 11.81 14.29
C ALA A 254 -11.67 12.62 15.59
N SER A 255 -11.89 11.94 16.71
CA SER A 255 -11.69 12.51 18.05
C SER A 255 -11.01 11.47 18.94
N THR A 256 -10.30 11.94 19.96
CA THR A 256 -9.62 11.08 20.94
C THR A 256 -10.47 10.80 22.17
N SER A 257 -11.80 11.04 22.12
CA SER A 257 -12.71 10.76 23.23
C SER A 257 -12.95 9.26 23.44
N LYS A 258 -13.04 8.48 22.35
CA LYS A 258 -13.23 7.03 22.40
C LYS A 258 -12.35 6.32 21.37
N ILE A 259 -11.32 5.64 21.84
CA ILE A 259 -10.24 5.10 21.02
C ILE A 259 -10.26 3.57 21.07
N ALA A 260 -10.14 2.95 19.90
CA ALA A 260 -9.86 1.53 19.78
C ALA A 260 -8.38 1.30 19.47
N LEU A 261 -7.67 0.59 20.35
CA LEU A 261 -6.27 0.25 20.16
C LEU A 261 -6.13 -1.20 19.71
N LEU A 262 -5.70 -1.41 18.47
CA LEU A 262 -5.61 -2.71 17.81
C LEU A 262 -4.15 -3.17 17.75
N LEU A 263 -3.79 -4.10 18.63
CA LEU A 263 -2.42 -4.58 18.77
C LEU A 263 -2.38 -6.11 18.87
N PRO A 264 -1.30 -6.77 18.41
CA PRO A 264 -1.10 -8.19 18.67
C PRO A 264 -0.69 -8.36 20.14
N LEU A 265 -1.52 -9.04 20.94
CA LEU A 265 -1.27 -9.22 22.37
C LEU A 265 -0.89 -10.64 22.76
N ASN A 266 -0.90 -11.56 21.79
CA ASN A 266 -0.44 -12.94 21.91
C ASN A 266 0.62 -13.29 20.84
N GLY A 267 1.31 -14.42 21.05
CA GLY A 267 2.37 -14.90 20.16
C GLY A 267 3.67 -14.08 20.24
N GLN A 268 4.54 -14.24 19.23
CA GLN A 268 5.87 -13.62 19.21
C GLN A 268 5.84 -12.09 19.15
N ALA A 269 4.78 -11.51 18.57
CA ALA A 269 4.64 -10.06 18.43
C ALA A 269 4.07 -9.36 19.68
N ALA A 270 3.63 -10.12 20.69
CA ALA A 270 2.98 -9.59 21.89
C ALA A 270 3.84 -8.58 22.65
N VAL A 271 5.16 -8.77 22.67
CA VAL A 271 6.08 -7.84 23.33
C VAL A 271 6.03 -6.45 22.70
N PHE A 272 6.03 -6.37 21.36
CA PHE A 272 5.95 -5.10 20.64
C PHE A 272 4.59 -4.43 20.85
N GLY A 273 3.49 -5.20 20.76
CA GLY A 273 2.15 -4.70 21.04
C GLY A 273 2.04 -4.11 22.45
N ARG A 274 2.45 -4.85 23.48
CA ARG A 274 2.42 -4.35 24.87
C ARG A 274 3.29 -3.12 25.09
N THR A 275 4.46 -3.03 24.45
CA THR A 275 5.34 -1.86 24.58
C THR A 275 4.73 -0.62 23.92
N ILE A 276 4.12 -0.76 22.73
CA ILE A 276 3.38 0.34 22.08
C ILE A 276 2.20 0.77 22.96
N GLN A 277 1.44 -0.17 23.51
CA GLN A 277 0.33 0.11 24.42
C GLN A 277 0.80 0.96 25.62
N GLN A 278 1.90 0.57 26.27
CA GLN A 278 2.44 1.33 27.41
C GLN A 278 2.83 2.76 27.04
N GLY A 279 3.49 2.96 25.89
CA GLY A 279 3.84 4.29 25.40
C GLY A 279 2.61 5.14 25.09
N PHE A 280 1.60 4.53 24.47
CA PHE A 280 0.33 5.19 24.13
C PHE A 280 -0.46 5.60 25.39
N GLU A 281 -0.58 4.71 26.38
CA GLU A 281 -1.26 4.99 27.64
C GLU A 281 -0.52 6.07 28.45
N ALA A 282 0.81 6.05 28.48
CA ALA A 282 1.61 7.08 29.12
C ALA A 282 1.33 8.47 28.51
N ALA A 283 1.36 8.58 27.18
CA ALA A 283 1.06 9.81 26.47
C ALA A 283 -0.40 10.26 26.63
N LYS A 284 -1.36 9.32 26.64
CA LYS A 284 -2.77 9.61 26.94
C LYS A 284 -2.94 10.22 28.33
N ASN A 285 -2.23 9.71 29.33
CA ASN A 285 -2.40 10.13 30.72
C ASN A 285 -1.63 11.41 31.06
N MET A 286 -0.44 11.60 30.48
CA MET A 286 0.47 12.71 30.82
C MET A 286 0.52 13.80 29.75
N GLY A 287 -0.06 13.55 28.57
CA GLY A 287 0.16 14.37 27.39
C GLY A 287 1.55 14.14 26.80
N THR A 288 1.87 14.91 25.77
CA THR A 288 3.20 14.91 25.16
C THR A 288 3.83 16.29 25.26
N GLN A 289 5.15 16.31 25.42
CA GLN A 289 5.92 17.54 25.46
C GLN A 289 6.52 17.81 24.08
N PRO A 290 6.71 19.08 23.68
CA PRO A 290 7.44 19.42 22.48
C PRO A 290 8.81 18.78 22.48
N VAL A 291 9.16 18.06 21.41
CA VAL A 291 10.51 17.56 21.22
C VAL A 291 11.35 18.72 20.69
N ALA A 292 12.43 19.06 21.41
CA ALA A 292 13.35 20.10 20.96
C ALA A 292 13.91 19.72 19.58
N ALA A 293 13.86 20.66 18.63
CA ALA A 293 14.43 20.43 17.30
C ALA A 293 15.92 20.08 17.43
N PRO A 294 16.44 19.14 16.62
CA PRO A 294 17.87 18.87 16.58
C PRO A 294 18.60 20.19 16.26
N VAL A 295 19.52 20.57 17.14
CA VAL A 295 20.25 21.83 17.04
C VAL A 295 21.12 21.77 15.78
N ALA A 296 20.71 22.42 14.69
CA ALA A 296 21.64 22.79 13.64
C ALA A 296 22.59 23.82 14.25
N VAL A 297 23.85 23.45 14.46
CA VAL A 297 24.86 24.38 14.95
C VAL A 297 25.08 25.40 13.83
N ALA A 298 24.49 26.59 13.97
CA ALA A 298 24.96 27.74 13.22
C ALA A 298 26.47 27.88 13.52
N PRO A 299 27.34 28.10 12.52
CA PRO A 299 28.75 28.28 12.77
C PRO A 299 28.88 29.38 13.83
N ALA A 300 29.57 29.05 14.92
CA ALA A 300 29.89 30.03 15.95
C ALA A 300 30.45 31.25 15.25
N ALA A 301 29.76 32.38 15.38
CA ALA A 301 30.32 33.66 15.00
C ALA A 301 31.65 33.77 15.74
N VAL A 302 32.74 33.69 14.99
CA VAL A 302 34.08 33.95 15.49
C VAL A 302 33.99 35.31 16.16
N PRO A 303 34.32 35.46 17.45
CA PRO A 303 34.48 36.79 18.01
C PRO A 303 35.52 37.47 17.14
N ALA A 304 35.13 38.54 16.46
CA ALA A 304 36.07 39.34 15.69
C ALA A 304 37.21 39.72 16.64
N ALA A 305 38.35 39.07 16.44
CA ALA A 305 39.58 39.44 17.11
C ALA A 305 39.83 40.89 16.73
N ALA A 306 39.83 41.76 17.74
CA ALA A 306 40.27 43.12 17.60
C ALA A 306 41.72 43.10 17.09
N THR A 307 41.91 43.29 15.79
CA THR A 307 43.22 43.59 15.22
C THR A 307 43.54 45.03 15.57
N THR A 308 44.22 45.21 16.70
CA THR A 308 45.07 46.37 16.97
C THR A 308 46.20 46.36 15.95
N THR A 309 46.04 47.12 14.87
CA THR A 309 47.16 47.57 14.05
C THR A 309 47.76 48.81 14.71
N GLU A 310 48.90 48.63 15.37
CA GLU A 310 49.84 49.71 15.65
C GLU A 310 50.40 50.24 14.31
N GLN A 311 50.25 51.54 14.10
CA GLN A 311 50.98 52.29 13.08
C GLN A 311 51.51 53.57 13.76
N PRO A 312 52.82 53.89 13.68
CA PRO A 312 53.42 54.96 14.48
C PRO A 312 53.48 56.32 13.74
N GLN A 313 53.56 57.38 14.56
CA GLN A 313 53.97 58.78 14.26
C GLN A 313 52.91 59.66 13.55
N THR A 314 52.64 60.93 13.86
CA THR A 314 53.35 62.02 14.58
C THR A 314 52.34 63.07 15.10
N ASN A 315 52.76 63.85 16.11
CA ASN A 315 52.14 65.09 16.57
C ASN A 315 51.88 66.10 15.44
N ASP A 316 50.70 66.75 15.44
CA ASP A 316 50.58 68.20 15.69
C ASP A 316 49.11 68.67 15.57
N GLY A 317 48.70 69.48 16.55
CA GLY A 317 48.03 70.76 16.26
C GLY A 317 46.52 70.84 16.04
N VAL A 318 45.85 71.33 17.09
CA VAL A 318 44.84 72.42 17.12
C VAL A 318 43.44 72.31 16.46
N ALA A 319 42.46 72.70 17.31
CA ALA A 319 41.25 73.51 17.06
C ALA A 319 39.86 72.83 16.87
N SER A 320 39.06 73.01 17.92
CA SER A 320 37.58 73.00 18.06
C SER A 320 36.85 74.00 17.13
N PRO A 321 35.49 74.14 17.15
CA PRO A 321 34.38 73.18 17.04
C PRO A 321 33.25 73.73 16.09
N SER A 322 32.01 73.20 16.21
CA SER A 322 30.71 73.74 15.70
C SER A 322 30.27 73.18 14.32
N GLN A 323 29.01 72.86 14.00
CA GLN A 323 27.69 73.22 14.53
C GLN A 323 26.68 72.08 14.29
N ALA A 324 25.65 72.02 15.13
CA ALA A 324 24.39 71.32 14.86
C ALA A 324 23.47 72.20 13.98
N SER A 325 22.58 71.57 13.21
CA SER A 325 21.30 72.18 12.80
C SER A 325 20.29 71.07 12.44
N VAL A 326 19.07 71.24 12.93
CA VAL A 326 17.89 70.39 12.73
C VAL A 326 16.82 71.22 12.01
N SER A 327 15.98 70.55 11.20
CA SER A 327 14.74 71.02 10.54
C SER A 327 14.95 71.95 9.33
N ASP A 328 14.24 71.83 8.20
CA ASP A 328 12.79 71.77 8.09
C ASP A 328 12.30 71.25 6.72
N LEU A 329 11.02 70.91 6.67
CA LEU A 329 10.22 70.43 5.54
C LEU A 329 10.22 71.34 4.30
N THR A 330 10.15 70.75 3.10
CA THR A 330 9.05 70.93 2.09
C THR A 330 9.40 70.34 0.72
N ASN A 331 8.33 69.92 0.04
CA ASN A 331 8.13 69.65 -1.38
C ASN A 331 8.06 68.21 -1.90
N GLU A 332 6.86 67.96 -2.43
CA GLU A 332 6.29 66.79 -3.05
C GLU A 332 6.91 66.46 -4.41
N THR A 333 6.94 65.17 -4.77
CA THR A 333 7.00 64.68 -6.16
C THR A 333 6.29 63.32 -6.24
N PRO A 334 5.55 63.00 -7.33
CA PRO A 334 4.42 62.05 -7.30
C PRO A 334 4.82 60.57 -7.33
N ALA A 335 3.92 59.77 -6.75
CA ALA A 335 3.94 58.32 -6.69
C ALA A 335 3.98 57.62 -8.08
N GLN A 336 4.90 56.68 -8.24
CA GLN A 336 4.78 55.55 -9.17
C GLN A 336 4.00 54.42 -8.47
N PRO A 337 3.19 53.64 -9.21
CA PRO A 337 2.39 52.57 -8.62
C PRO A 337 3.30 51.43 -8.12
N GLU A 338 3.22 51.15 -6.83
CA GLU A 338 3.79 49.95 -6.20
C GLU A 338 3.12 48.71 -6.79
N THR A 339 3.85 47.97 -7.62
CA THR A 339 3.64 46.52 -7.74
C THR A 339 3.84 45.90 -6.36
N PRO A 340 2.90 45.11 -5.81
CA PRO A 340 3.13 44.40 -4.57
C PRO A 340 4.29 43.44 -4.78
N ALA A 341 5.44 43.75 -4.19
CA ALA A 341 6.53 42.80 -4.07
C ALA A 341 5.98 41.63 -3.24
N VAL A 342 5.78 40.50 -3.91
CA VAL A 342 5.50 39.23 -3.25
C VAL A 342 6.72 38.93 -2.38
N GLN A 343 6.61 39.21 -1.08
CA GLN A 343 7.56 38.69 -0.10
C GLN A 343 7.59 37.18 -0.28
N PRO A 344 8.76 36.54 -0.39
CA PRO A 344 8.86 35.10 -0.26
C PRO A 344 8.23 34.75 1.10
N THR A 345 7.13 34.01 1.07
CA THR A 345 6.57 33.39 2.25
C THR A 345 7.69 32.62 2.92
N ALA A 346 8.07 33.02 4.14
CA ALA A 346 8.98 32.25 4.96
C ALA A 346 8.43 30.81 5.04
N PRO A 347 9.27 29.77 4.88
CA PRO A 347 8.82 28.40 5.08
C PRO A 347 8.15 28.31 6.45
N ALA A 348 6.97 27.68 6.49
CA ALA A 348 6.20 27.50 7.71
C ALA A 348 7.12 26.96 8.81
N GLN A 349 7.24 27.67 9.93
CA GLN A 349 7.97 27.15 11.08
C GLN A 349 7.26 25.87 11.55
N PRO A 350 8.00 24.78 11.84
CA PRO A 350 7.40 23.55 12.35
C PRO A 350 6.55 23.88 13.57
N THR A 351 5.25 23.58 13.51
CA THR A 351 4.41 23.64 14.70
C THR A 351 4.94 22.63 15.70
N THR A 352 5.41 23.09 16.86
CA THR A 352 5.72 22.24 18.01
C THR A 352 4.41 21.69 18.59
N ALA A 353 3.73 20.82 17.86
CA ALA A 353 2.41 20.34 18.26
C ALA A 353 2.58 19.29 19.36
N SER A 354 2.43 19.72 20.61
CA SER A 354 2.15 18.83 21.73
C SER A 354 0.70 18.36 21.65
N ALA A 355 0.48 17.09 21.95
CA ALA A 355 -0.86 16.54 22.18
C ALA A 355 -1.23 16.60 23.67
N PRO A 356 -2.45 17.06 24.01
CA PRO A 356 -2.88 17.20 25.39
C PRO A 356 -3.02 15.84 26.07
N ALA A 357 -2.92 15.86 27.40
CA ALA A 357 -3.35 14.74 28.23
C ALA A 357 -4.87 14.60 28.17
N ASN A 358 -5.38 13.38 28.06
CA ASN A 358 -6.79 13.09 28.24
C ASN A 358 -6.99 11.75 28.98
N PRO A 359 -6.81 11.75 30.31
CA PRO A 359 -7.04 10.57 31.14
C PRO A 359 -8.47 10.04 31.01
N SER A 360 -9.44 10.92 30.78
CA SER A 360 -10.86 10.59 30.65
C SER A 360 -11.26 9.94 29.33
N ALA A 361 -10.40 9.93 28.30
CA ALA A 361 -10.69 9.24 27.05
C ALA A 361 -10.96 7.74 27.27
N GLU A 362 -12.04 7.20 26.71
CA GLU A 362 -12.31 5.77 26.78
C GLU A 362 -11.35 5.04 25.83
N LEU A 363 -10.46 4.20 26.37
CA LEU A 363 -9.51 3.39 25.60
C LEU A 363 -9.94 1.92 25.67
N LYS A 364 -10.34 1.34 24.54
CA LYS A 364 -10.67 -0.08 24.44
C LYS A 364 -9.63 -0.80 23.59
N ILE A 365 -9.09 -1.89 24.12
CA ILE A 365 -8.01 -2.64 23.50
C ILE A 365 -8.58 -3.88 22.80
N TYR A 366 -8.14 -4.13 21.57
CA TYR A 366 -8.54 -5.28 20.78
C TYR A 366 -7.31 -6.06 20.35
N ASP A 367 -7.30 -7.36 20.66
CA ASP A 367 -6.21 -8.24 20.26
C ASP A 367 -6.38 -8.71 18.81
N THR A 368 -5.53 -8.18 17.93
CA THR A 368 -5.55 -8.53 16.50
C THR A 368 -5.03 -9.93 16.19
N SER A 369 -4.57 -10.68 17.19
CA SER A 369 -4.19 -12.08 17.05
C SER A 369 -5.29 -13.07 17.45
N SER A 370 -6.41 -12.56 17.98
CA SER A 370 -7.51 -13.40 18.50
C SER A 370 -8.62 -13.69 17.47
N GLN A 371 -8.86 -12.78 16.54
CA GLN A 371 -9.93 -12.86 15.53
C GLN A 371 -9.51 -12.15 14.23
N PRO A 372 -10.14 -12.49 13.08
CA PRO A 372 -9.93 -11.77 11.82
C PRO A 372 -10.22 -10.27 11.94
N LEU A 373 -9.44 -9.42 11.25
CA LEU A 373 -9.50 -7.98 11.44
C LEU A 373 -10.87 -7.39 11.10
N ASN A 374 -11.56 -7.91 10.09
CA ASN A 374 -12.89 -7.44 9.69
C ASN A 374 -13.93 -7.58 10.82
N GLN A 375 -13.86 -8.64 11.63
CA GLN A 375 -14.73 -8.84 12.79
C GLN A 375 -14.40 -7.83 13.88
N ILE A 376 -13.11 -7.59 14.13
CA ILE A 376 -12.65 -6.58 15.09
C ILE A 376 -13.14 -5.20 14.68
N LEU A 377 -12.95 -4.79 13.42
CA LEU A 377 -13.40 -3.48 12.92
C LEU A 377 -14.91 -3.32 13.01
N THR A 378 -15.68 -4.39 12.75
CA THR A 378 -17.14 -4.38 12.92
C THR A 378 -17.51 -4.16 14.39
N GLN A 379 -16.84 -4.86 15.32
CA GLN A 379 -17.06 -4.69 16.75
C GLN A 379 -16.68 -3.29 17.23
N VAL A 380 -15.54 -2.76 16.78
CA VAL A 380 -15.08 -1.40 17.08
C VAL A 380 -16.11 -0.35 16.63
N GLN A 381 -16.70 -0.55 15.46
CA GLN A 381 -17.76 0.32 14.95
C GLN A 381 -19.03 0.26 15.80
N GLN A 382 -19.43 -0.94 16.24
CA GLN A 382 -20.57 -1.11 17.17
C GLN A 382 -20.30 -0.48 18.54
N ASP A 383 -19.07 -0.56 19.02
CA ASP A 383 -18.65 0.06 20.27
C ASP A 383 -18.60 1.60 20.17
N GLY A 384 -18.64 2.15 18.96
CA GLY A 384 -18.72 3.60 18.71
C GLY A 384 -17.40 4.33 18.83
N ALA A 385 -16.26 3.65 18.61
CA ALA A 385 -14.96 4.32 18.61
C ALA A 385 -14.88 5.39 17.51
N SER A 386 -14.34 6.56 17.86
CA SER A 386 -14.16 7.69 16.94
C SER A 386 -12.87 7.60 16.12
N ILE A 387 -11.88 6.87 16.63
CA ILE A 387 -10.62 6.58 15.96
C ILE A 387 -10.08 5.22 16.39
N VAL A 388 -9.44 4.54 15.44
CA VAL A 388 -8.70 3.30 15.59
C VAL A 388 -7.21 3.62 15.49
N VAL A 389 -6.42 3.13 16.44
CA VAL A 389 -4.97 3.16 16.39
C VAL A 389 -4.48 1.72 16.27
N GLY A 390 -3.77 1.41 15.19
CA GLY A 390 -3.49 0.05 14.72
C GLY A 390 -4.29 -0.30 13.45
N PRO A 391 -4.09 -1.50 12.89
CA PRO A 391 -3.29 -2.60 13.41
C PRO A 391 -1.78 -2.41 13.21
N LEU A 392 -0.97 -3.25 13.86
CA LEU A 392 0.50 -3.23 13.79
C LEU A 392 1.07 -4.21 12.75
N LEU A 393 0.50 -5.41 12.62
CA LEU A 393 1.06 -6.43 11.73
C LEU A 393 0.70 -6.13 10.27
N LYS A 394 1.66 -6.35 9.37
CA LYS A 394 1.55 -6.00 7.95
C LYS A 394 0.37 -6.69 7.25
N ASN A 395 0.13 -7.97 7.55
CA ASN A 395 -1.03 -8.72 7.04
C ASN A 395 -2.36 -8.07 7.45
N ASN A 396 -2.46 -7.59 8.70
CA ASN A 396 -3.66 -6.90 9.17
C ASN A 396 -3.80 -5.53 8.49
N VAL A 397 -2.71 -4.80 8.25
CA VAL A 397 -2.76 -3.55 7.47
C VAL A 397 -3.20 -3.81 6.03
N GLU A 398 -2.79 -4.91 5.41
CA GLU A 398 -3.27 -5.32 4.08
C GLU A 398 -4.75 -5.73 4.07
N GLU A 399 -5.25 -6.34 5.15
CA GLU A 399 -6.68 -6.63 5.33
C GLU A 399 -7.48 -5.34 5.54
N LEU A 400 -6.96 -4.37 6.30
CA LEU A 400 -7.58 -3.05 6.49
C LEU A 400 -7.87 -2.40 5.14
N MET A 401 -6.94 -2.51 4.18
CA MET A 401 -7.09 -1.95 2.83
C MET A 401 -8.23 -2.55 2.01
N LYS A 402 -8.74 -3.71 2.43
CA LYS A 402 -9.83 -4.43 1.77
C LYS A 402 -11.15 -4.31 2.54
N SER A 403 -11.11 -3.79 3.77
CA SER A 403 -12.25 -3.76 4.68
C SER A 403 -13.32 -2.74 4.31
N ASN A 404 -12.97 -1.67 3.58
CA ASN A 404 -13.82 -0.49 3.37
C ASN A 404 -14.45 -0.04 4.69
N THR A 405 -13.68 0.04 5.78
CA THR A 405 -14.21 0.53 7.06
C THR A 405 -14.55 2.02 6.98
N PRO A 406 -15.63 2.50 7.63
CA PRO A 406 -15.91 3.93 7.78
C PRO A 406 -15.14 4.57 8.95
N LEU A 407 -14.43 3.79 9.76
CA LEU A 407 -13.70 4.27 10.94
C LEU A 407 -12.46 5.07 10.54
N ASN A 408 -12.11 6.11 11.29
CA ASN A 408 -10.79 6.74 11.16
C ASN A 408 -9.72 5.78 11.69
N VAL A 409 -8.70 5.47 10.90
CA VAL A 409 -7.66 4.50 11.25
C VAL A 409 -6.26 5.07 11.08
N LEU A 410 -5.53 5.18 12.19
CA LEU A 410 -4.09 5.36 12.20
C LEU A 410 -3.42 3.99 12.27
N ALA A 411 -3.11 3.39 11.13
CA ALA A 411 -2.41 2.12 11.06
C ALA A 411 -0.96 2.28 11.56
N LEU A 412 -0.50 1.34 12.38
CA LEU A 412 0.86 1.37 12.95
C LEU A 412 1.87 0.60 12.08
N ASN A 413 1.58 0.51 10.78
CA ASN A 413 2.46 -0.04 9.76
C ASN A 413 1.98 0.44 8.39
N GLN A 414 2.73 0.10 7.34
CA GLN A 414 2.37 0.40 5.96
C GLN A 414 2.23 -0.88 5.11
N PRO A 415 1.27 -0.92 4.16
CA PRO A 415 1.15 -2.02 3.21
C PRO A 415 2.27 -1.94 2.15
N GLU A 416 2.46 -3.01 1.36
CA GLU A 416 3.41 -2.97 0.22
C GLU A 416 2.99 -1.97 -0.86
N SER A 417 1.69 -1.84 -1.07
CA SER A 417 1.09 -0.90 -1.99
C SER A 417 0.13 0.00 -1.20
N VAL A 418 0.56 1.23 -0.97
CA VAL A 418 -0.23 2.27 -0.33
C VAL A 418 -1.38 2.66 -1.25
N LYS A 419 -2.56 2.86 -0.68
CA LYS A 419 -3.71 3.47 -1.37
C LYS A 419 -4.17 4.68 -0.58
N ASN A 420 -4.53 5.75 -1.28
CA ASN A 420 -5.12 6.91 -0.63
C ASN A 420 -6.56 6.62 -0.19
N LEU A 421 -6.75 6.36 1.10
CA LEU A 421 -8.07 6.24 1.71
C LEU A 421 -8.36 7.47 2.58
N PRO A 422 -9.57 8.07 2.49
CA PRO A 422 -9.92 9.31 3.18
C PRO A 422 -9.79 9.25 4.70
N ASN A 423 -9.96 8.06 5.25
CA ASN A 423 -10.04 7.76 6.67
C ASN A 423 -8.88 6.87 7.16
N VAL A 424 -7.79 6.72 6.41
CA VAL A 424 -6.63 5.90 6.82
C VAL A 424 -5.32 6.66 6.67
N CYS A 425 -4.49 6.59 7.70
CA CYS A 425 -3.11 7.08 7.70
C CYS A 425 -2.16 5.96 8.16
N TYR A 426 -0.93 5.96 7.66
CA TYR A 426 0.06 4.92 7.92
C TYR A 426 1.26 5.49 8.65
N PHE A 427 1.49 5.03 9.87
CA PHE A 427 2.63 5.40 10.68
C PHE A 427 3.49 4.17 10.95
N ALA A 428 4.68 4.12 10.35
CA ALA A 428 5.60 2.99 10.48
C ALA A 428 6.99 3.44 10.91
N LEU A 429 7.65 2.63 11.73
CA LEU A 429 9.10 2.76 11.95
C LEU A 429 9.86 1.92 10.92
N SER A 430 9.65 2.20 9.63
CA SER A 430 10.18 1.35 8.55
C SER A 430 11.67 1.64 8.27
N PRO A 431 12.50 0.60 8.05
CA PRO A 431 13.88 0.76 7.60
C PRO A 431 13.98 1.43 6.22
N GLU A 432 12.97 1.30 5.39
CA GLU A 432 12.87 1.95 4.09
C GLU A 432 12.79 3.48 4.24
N ASP A 433 12.00 4.01 5.17
CA ASP A 433 11.90 5.46 5.42
C ASP A 433 13.20 6.03 5.99
N GLU A 434 13.84 5.26 6.89
CA GLU A 434 15.16 5.61 7.42
C GLU A 434 16.24 5.62 6.33
N ALA A 435 16.16 4.70 5.36
CA ALA A 435 17.06 4.71 4.20
C ALA A 435 16.84 5.91 3.27
N ARG A 436 15.58 6.36 3.09
CA ARG A 436 15.28 7.60 2.37
C ARG A 436 15.84 8.82 3.12
N ASP A 437 15.72 8.83 4.45
CA ASP A 437 16.30 9.89 5.28
C ASP A 437 17.83 9.92 5.22
N ALA A 438 18.47 8.75 5.23
CA ALA A 438 19.91 8.62 5.01
C ALA A 438 20.35 9.14 3.63
N ALA A 439 19.57 8.87 2.57
CA ALA A 439 19.87 9.41 1.25
C ALA A 439 19.88 10.95 1.26
N ARG A 440 18.90 11.58 1.94
CA ARG A 440 18.85 13.05 2.10
C ARG A 440 20.05 13.56 2.90
N HIS A 441 20.30 13.00 4.09
CA HIS A 441 21.41 13.42 4.96
C HIS A 441 22.79 13.29 4.27
N ILE A 442 23.04 12.17 3.60
CA ILE A 442 24.29 11.93 2.86
C ILE A 442 24.43 12.94 1.71
N ARG A 443 23.32 13.29 1.04
CA ARG A 443 23.33 14.27 -0.05
C ARG A 443 23.58 15.68 0.46
N ASP A 444 22.96 16.05 1.58
CA ASP A 444 23.14 17.34 2.25
C ASP A 444 24.60 17.55 2.70
N GLN A 445 25.31 16.46 3.04
CA GLN A 445 26.75 16.46 3.30
C GLN A 445 27.63 16.48 2.03
N GLY A 446 27.05 16.70 0.85
CA GLY A 446 27.77 16.90 -0.41
C GLY A 446 28.31 15.62 -1.07
N LYS A 447 27.97 14.44 -0.54
CA LYS A 447 28.43 13.15 -1.08
C LYS A 447 27.80 12.85 -2.44
N GLN A 448 28.52 12.10 -3.27
CA GLN A 448 28.16 11.85 -4.67
C GLN A 448 28.03 10.36 -5.01
N THR A 449 28.82 9.50 -4.37
CA THR A 449 29.04 8.11 -4.78
C THR A 449 28.80 7.13 -3.62
N PRO A 450 27.54 6.96 -3.18
CA PRO A 450 27.21 6.11 -2.05
C PRO A 450 27.33 4.61 -2.39
N LEU A 451 27.91 3.85 -1.45
CA LEU A 451 27.87 2.39 -1.41
C LEU A 451 26.96 1.91 -0.27
N LEU A 452 26.01 1.04 -0.57
CA LEU A 452 25.14 0.40 0.41
C LEU A 452 25.72 -0.95 0.81
N LEU A 453 26.02 -1.13 2.09
CA LEU A 453 26.34 -2.44 2.69
C LEU A 453 25.09 -2.99 3.36
N ILE A 454 24.49 -4.00 2.74
CA ILE A 454 23.19 -4.55 3.13
C ILE A 454 23.25 -6.07 3.35
N PRO A 455 22.41 -6.64 4.24
CA PRO A 455 22.36 -8.08 4.45
C PRO A 455 21.76 -8.75 3.21
N ARG A 456 22.24 -9.96 2.87
CA ARG A 456 21.68 -10.80 1.80
C ARG A 456 20.27 -11.30 2.16
N SER A 457 19.28 -10.43 2.03
CA SER A 457 17.89 -10.67 2.44
C SER A 457 16.91 -9.77 1.68
N SER A 458 15.62 -10.10 1.71
CA SER A 458 14.56 -9.27 1.13
C SER A 458 14.47 -7.89 1.77
N LEU A 459 14.78 -7.77 3.07
CA LEU A 459 14.88 -6.47 3.74
C LEU A 459 15.99 -5.61 3.14
N GLY A 460 17.18 -6.20 2.93
CA GLY A 460 18.30 -5.50 2.29
C GLY A 460 17.93 -4.96 0.91
N ASP A 461 17.23 -5.76 0.11
CA ASP A 461 16.76 -5.35 -1.22
C ASP A 461 15.76 -4.19 -1.17
N ARG A 462 14.80 -4.21 -0.24
CA ARG A 462 13.82 -3.10 -0.10
C ARG A 462 14.49 -1.81 0.36
N VAL A 463 15.41 -1.88 1.32
CA VAL A 463 16.17 -0.71 1.82
C VAL A 463 17.05 -0.13 0.71
N ALA A 464 17.77 -0.96 -0.05
CA ALA A 464 18.57 -0.49 -1.17
C ALA A 464 17.72 0.20 -2.24
N ASN A 465 16.57 -0.36 -2.58
CA ASN A 465 15.64 0.27 -3.53
C ASN A 465 15.08 1.60 -3.01
N ALA A 466 14.71 1.68 -1.72
CA ALA A 466 14.19 2.90 -1.11
C ALA A 466 15.24 4.03 -1.09
N PHE A 467 16.48 3.72 -0.70
CA PHE A 467 17.60 4.65 -0.76
C PHE A 467 17.86 5.12 -2.19
N ALA A 468 17.99 4.20 -3.14
CA ALA A 468 18.32 4.51 -4.53
C ALA A 468 17.27 5.38 -5.21
N GLN A 469 15.98 5.09 -4.98
CA GLN A 469 14.89 5.92 -5.50
C GLN A 469 14.94 7.34 -4.93
N GLU A 470 15.22 7.49 -3.64
CA GLU A 470 15.32 8.81 -3.02
C GLU A 470 16.55 9.57 -3.52
N TRP A 471 17.69 8.88 -3.64
CA TRP A 471 18.93 9.45 -4.18
C TRP A 471 18.72 10.02 -5.59
N GLN A 472 18.01 9.30 -6.46
CA GLN A 472 17.65 9.79 -7.80
C GLN A 472 16.73 11.02 -7.76
N LYS A 473 15.74 11.06 -6.87
CA LYS A 473 14.87 12.25 -6.72
C LYS A 473 15.66 13.50 -6.31
N LEU A 474 16.74 13.31 -5.55
CA LEU A 474 17.67 14.38 -5.15
C LEU A 474 18.69 14.74 -6.25
N GLY A 475 18.52 14.22 -7.46
CA GLY A 475 19.46 14.42 -8.58
C GLY A 475 20.78 13.67 -8.43
N GLY A 476 20.82 12.65 -7.57
CA GLY A 476 21.97 11.77 -7.40
C GLY A 476 22.10 10.74 -8.54
N GLY A 477 23.33 10.26 -8.75
CA GLY A 477 23.65 9.28 -9.79
C GLY A 477 23.37 7.83 -9.39
N VAL A 478 24.16 6.91 -9.94
CA VAL A 478 24.07 5.47 -9.63
C VAL A 478 24.45 5.21 -8.18
N VAL A 479 23.67 4.38 -7.50
CA VAL A 479 23.96 3.89 -6.15
C VAL A 479 24.58 2.50 -6.25
N LEU A 480 25.70 2.29 -5.57
CA LEU A 480 26.33 0.97 -5.51
C LEU A 480 25.78 0.20 -4.31
N GLN A 481 25.73 -1.13 -4.43
CA GLN A 481 25.41 -2.04 -3.34
C GLN A 481 26.39 -3.20 -3.28
N GLN A 482 26.69 -3.64 -2.07
CA GLN A 482 27.38 -4.87 -1.77
C GLN A 482 26.63 -5.59 -0.65
N LYS A 483 26.40 -6.89 -0.85
CA LYS A 483 25.66 -7.72 0.11
C LYS A 483 26.62 -8.47 1.03
N PHE A 484 26.37 -8.44 2.33
CA PHE A 484 27.11 -9.24 3.32
C PHE A 484 26.28 -10.45 3.80
N GLY A 485 27.00 -11.47 4.27
CA GLY A 485 26.44 -12.74 4.77
C GLY A 485 26.07 -12.70 6.25
N SER A 486 25.97 -13.86 6.87
CA SER A 486 25.73 -13.99 8.31
C SER A 486 26.89 -13.48 9.17
N THR A 487 26.65 -13.26 10.47
CA THR A 487 27.71 -12.93 11.45
C THR A 487 28.84 -13.97 11.47
N ALA A 488 28.52 -15.25 11.23
CA ALA A 488 29.54 -16.31 11.14
C ALA A 488 30.45 -16.11 9.92
N GLU A 489 29.89 -15.74 8.77
CA GLU A 489 30.66 -15.40 7.57
C GLU A 489 31.51 -14.14 7.77
N LEU A 490 30.98 -13.11 8.44
CA LEU A 490 31.73 -11.91 8.80
C LEU A 490 32.92 -12.24 9.71
N LYS A 491 32.71 -13.07 10.74
CA LYS A 491 33.78 -13.53 11.63
C LYS A 491 34.87 -14.31 10.90
N MET A 492 34.47 -15.21 9.99
CA MET A 492 35.44 -15.92 9.12
C MET A 492 36.20 -14.96 8.21
N GLY A 493 35.52 -13.93 7.69
CA GLY A 493 36.13 -12.91 6.82
C GLY A 493 37.18 -12.06 7.53
N VAL A 494 36.98 -11.75 8.82
CA VAL A 494 38.00 -11.11 9.67
C VAL A 494 39.20 -12.03 9.85
N ASN A 495 38.98 -13.29 10.23
CA ASN A 495 40.04 -14.26 10.47
C ASN A 495 40.85 -14.60 9.21
N GLY A 496 40.20 -14.58 8.04
CA GLY A 496 40.82 -14.86 6.75
C GLY A 496 41.51 -13.68 6.08
N GLY A 497 41.45 -12.47 6.66
CA GLY A 497 42.08 -11.28 6.10
C GLY A 497 41.43 -10.71 4.84
N SER A 498 40.26 -11.21 4.44
CA SER A 498 39.58 -10.81 3.18
C SER A 498 39.07 -9.37 3.22
N GLY A 499 38.60 -8.91 4.38
CA GLY A 499 38.06 -7.57 4.60
C GLY A 499 36.85 -7.24 3.72
N ILE A 500 36.42 -5.97 3.70
CA ILE A 500 35.33 -5.47 2.84
C ILE A 500 35.90 -4.35 1.98
N SER A 501 36.01 -4.57 0.67
CA SER A 501 36.38 -3.52 -0.29
C SER A 501 35.25 -2.52 -0.48
N LEU A 502 35.55 -1.24 -0.69
CA LEU A 502 34.55 -0.22 -1.03
C LEU A 502 34.19 -0.25 -2.52
N THR A 503 33.65 -1.38 -2.99
CA THR A 503 33.17 -1.59 -4.35
C THR A 503 31.85 -2.34 -4.33
N GLY A 504 31.05 -2.24 -5.39
CA GLY A 504 29.75 -2.87 -5.44
C GLY A 504 29.17 -2.93 -6.84
N SER A 505 27.98 -3.52 -6.94
CA SER A 505 27.16 -3.56 -8.14
C SER A 505 26.11 -2.45 -8.10
N PRO A 506 25.67 -1.85 -9.23
CA PRO A 506 24.57 -0.88 -9.24
C PRO A 506 23.28 -1.44 -8.62
N VAL A 507 22.56 -0.62 -7.85
CA VAL A 507 21.18 -0.92 -7.47
C VAL A 507 20.30 -0.79 -8.71
N ALA A 508 19.51 -1.82 -9.04
CA ALA A 508 18.75 -1.87 -10.30
C ALA A 508 17.83 -0.67 -10.52
N SER A 509 17.19 -0.15 -9.46
CA SER A 509 16.34 1.05 -9.54
C SER A 509 17.12 2.33 -9.85
N SER A 510 18.42 2.38 -9.55
CA SER A 510 19.26 3.56 -9.79
C SER A 510 19.72 3.73 -11.25
N VAL A 511 19.53 2.69 -12.08
CA VAL A 511 20.02 2.67 -13.47
C VAL A 511 18.93 3.20 -14.42
N PRO A 512 19.21 4.24 -15.25
CA PRO A 512 18.22 4.76 -16.21
C PRO A 512 17.76 3.68 -17.20
N ALA A 513 16.44 3.52 -17.34
CA ALA A 513 15.86 2.60 -18.33
C ALA A 513 16.22 3.06 -19.75
N GLN A 514 16.95 2.23 -20.49
CA GLN A 514 17.27 2.51 -21.90
C GLN A 514 16.14 2.02 -22.81
N PRO A 515 15.72 2.79 -23.83
CA PRO A 515 14.81 2.29 -24.85
C PRO A 515 15.45 1.10 -25.56
N GLY A 516 14.77 -0.05 -25.50
CA GLY A 516 15.21 -1.27 -26.17
C GLY A 516 15.18 -1.13 -27.69
N VAL A 517 16.01 -1.90 -28.38
CA VAL A 517 16.00 -1.96 -29.84
C VAL A 517 15.05 -3.09 -30.27
N THR A 518 14.03 -2.76 -31.05
CA THR A 518 13.10 -3.76 -31.60
C THR A 518 13.61 -4.25 -32.96
N ILE A 519 13.97 -5.53 -33.05
CA ILE A 519 14.33 -6.19 -34.32
C ILE A 519 13.36 -7.35 -34.53
N GLY A 520 12.54 -7.29 -35.59
CA GLY A 520 11.62 -8.38 -35.94
C GLY A 520 10.51 -8.66 -34.91
N GLY A 521 10.03 -7.64 -34.20
CA GLY A 521 8.97 -7.80 -33.18
C GLY A 521 9.46 -8.25 -31.79
N LEU A 522 10.77 -8.45 -31.62
CA LEU A 522 11.41 -8.70 -30.33
C LEU A 522 12.15 -7.44 -29.87
N THR A 523 11.69 -6.84 -28.77
CA THR A 523 12.37 -5.71 -28.12
C THR A 523 13.46 -6.25 -27.20
N ILE A 524 14.72 -6.04 -27.56
CA ILE A 524 15.87 -6.36 -26.71
C ILE A 524 16.19 -5.11 -25.88
N PRO A 525 16.06 -5.14 -24.53
CA PRO A 525 16.48 -4.04 -23.69
C PRO A 525 17.98 -3.77 -23.92
N ALA A 526 18.35 -2.51 -24.16
CA ALA A 526 19.76 -2.16 -24.25
C ALA A 526 20.42 -2.36 -22.87
N ALA A 527 21.55 -3.07 -22.83
CA ALA A 527 22.33 -3.17 -21.62
C ALA A 527 22.82 -1.77 -21.21
N PRO A 528 22.79 -1.40 -19.92
CA PRO A 528 23.37 -0.14 -19.47
C PRO A 528 24.83 -0.06 -19.90
N THR A 529 25.24 1.07 -20.47
CA THR A 529 26.61 1.25 -20.97
C THR A 529 27.60 1.27 -19.81
N ASP A 530 28.84 0.81 -20.04
CA ASP A 530 29.91 0.91 -19.04
C ASP A 530 30.06 2.36 -18.56
N ALA A 531 29.87 3.36 -19.42
CA ALA A 531 29.89 4.78 -19.05
C ALA A 531 28.69 5.24 -18.19
N GLN A 532 27.56 4.53 -18.17
CA GLN A 532 26.44 4.79 -17.24
C GLN A 532 26.64 4.07 -15.90
N ILE A 533 27.32 2.93 -15.91
CA ILE A 533 27.74 2.19 -14.70
C ILE A 533 28.95 2.87 -14.05
N THR A 534 29.85 3.44 -14.84
CA THR A 534 31.13 4.06 -14.42
C THR A 534 31.14 5.58 -14.45
N GLY A 535 30.19 6.23 -15.15
CA GLY A 535 30.09 7.70 -15.21
C GLY A 535 29.66 8.36 -13.90
N GLY A 536 29.29 7.55 -12.89
CA GLY A 536 29.16 7.95 -11.49
C GLY A 536 30.13 7.23 -10.56
N SER A 537 31.01 6.33 -11.04
CA SER A 537 31.93 5.56 -10.22
C SER A 537 33.20 6.36 -9.90
N GLY A 538 33.03 7.51 -9.26
CA GLY A 538 34.09 8.07 -8.44
C GLY A 538 34.47 7.09 -7.32
N ARG A 539 35.62 7.30 -6.68
CA ARG A 539 35.97 6.61 -5.44
C ARG A 539 34.82 6.79 -4.45
N VAL A 540 34.26 5.67 -3.95
CA VAL A 540 33.20 5.67 -2.92
C VAL A 540 33.57 6.66 -1.81
N ASP A 541 32.72 7.66 -1.62
CA ASP A 541 32.89 8.77 -0.67
C ASP A 541 31.93 8.70 0.52
N ALA A 542 30.94 7.80 0.45
CA ALA A 542 29.98 7.50 1.50
C ALA A 542 29.62 6.00 1.51
N VAL A 543 29.51 5.41 2.69
CA VAL A 543 29.06 4.03 2.87
C VAL A 543 27.89 4.01 3.85
N TYR A 544 26.71 3.56 3.43
CA TYR A 544 25.57 3.37 4.31
C TYR A 544 25.40 1.89 4.66
N ILE A 545 25.41 1.57 5.95
CA ILE A 545 25.47 0.22 6.49
C ILE A 545 24.16 -0.13 7.21
N LEU A 546 23.45 -1.13 6.70
CA LEU A 546 22.27 -1.70 7.35
C LEU A 546 22.71 -2.96 8.11
N ALA A 547 23.08 -2.83 9.38
CA ALA A 547 23.61 -3.94 10.19
C ALA A 547 23.12 -3.89 11.64
N THR A 548 23.10 -5.04 12.30
CA THR A 548 22.93 -5.13 13.77
C THR A 548 24.20 -4.67 14.50
N PRO A 549 24.15 -4.46 15.84
CA PRO A 549 25.35 -4.13 16.61
C PRO A 549 26.44 -5.21 16.53
N GLU A 550 26.05 -6.48 16.45
CA GLU A 550 26.96 -7.61 16.31
C GLU A 550 27.61 -7.64 14.91
N GLU A 551 26.82 -7.38 13.85
CA GLU A 551 27.32 -7.36 12.48
C GLU A 551 28.26 -6.17 12.23
N ILE A 552 27.88 -4.96 12.69
CA ILE A 552 28.66 -3.74 12.45
C ILE A 552 30.02 -3.77 13.16
N ALA A 553 30.10 -4.45 14.31
CA ALA A 553 31.34 -4.70 15.04
C ALA A 553 32.38 -5.45 14.20
N PHE A 554 31.95 -6.27 13.23
CA PHE A 554 32.85 -6.91 12.26
C PHE A 554 33.03 -6.09 10.99
N ILE A 555 31.95 -5.50 10.47
CA ILE A 555 31.97 -4.78 9.18
C ILE A 555 32.96 -3.63 9.21
N LYS A 556 32.94 -2.79 10.26
CA LYS A 556 33.81 -1.60 10.30
C LYS A 556 35.30 -1.98 10.34
N PRO A 557 35.77 -2.90 11.22
CA PRO A 557 37.14 -3.40 11.15
C PRO A 557 37.51 -4.03 9.80
N MET A 558 36.60 -4.77 9.16
CA MET A 558 36.85 -5.35 7.83
C MET A 558 37.05 -4.28 6.74
N ILE A 559 36.32 -3.17 6.81
CA ILE A 559 36.53 -2.02 5.92
C ILE A 559 37.90 -1.40 6.20
N ALA A 560 38.24 -1.15 7.46
CA ALA A 560 39.52 -0.55 7.84
C ALA A 560 40.71 -1.43 7.45
N MET A 561 40.61 -2.75 7.61
CA MET A 561 41.65 -3.71 7.24
C MET A 561 41.93 -3.71 5.73
N ARG A 562 40.89 -3.60 4.90
CA ARG A 562 41.05 -3.67 3.43
C ARG A 562 41.42 -2.34 2.79
N ASN A 563 40.91 -1.22 3.31
CA ASN A 563 41.01 0.10 2.67
C ASN A 563 41.87 1.10 3.48
N GLY A 564 42.35 0.70 4.66
CA GLY A 564 42.98 1.57 5.64
C GLY A 564 41.97 2.38 6.45
N SER A 565 42.41 2.91 7.60
CA SER A 565 41.59 3.78 8.47
C SER A 565 41.26 5.14 7.85
N GLN A 566 41.93 5.51 6.75
CA GLN A 566 41.76 6.76 6.00
C GLN A 566 41.21 6.47 4.60
N SER A 567 40.19 5.62 4.52
CA SER A 567 39.57 5.20 3.26
C SER A 567 38.97 6.37 2.46
N GLY A 568 38.81 7.55 3.07
CA GLY A 568 38.21 8.74 2.48
C GLY A 568 36.68 8.70 2.41
N ALA A 569 36.07 7.55 2.70
CA ALA A 569 34.63 7.38 2.73
C ALA A 569 34.09 7.64 4.14
N THR A 570 33.02 8.42 4.24
CA THR A 570 32.29 8.59 5.50
C THR A 570 31.37 7.39 5.70
N LEU A 571 31.40 6.79 6.89
CA LEU A 571 30.55 5.65 7.23
C LEU A 571 29.28 6.14 7.93
N TYR A 572 28.14 5.63 7.47
CA TYR A 572 26.80 5.90 7.98
C TYR A 572 26.12 4.57 8.32
N ALA A 573 25.24 4.55 9.30
CA ALA A 573 24.43 3.37 9.63
C ALA A 573 23.01 3.75 10.05
N SER A 574 22.09 2.79 9.94
CA SER A 574 20.74 2.92 10.50
C SER A 574 20.75 2.74 12.03
N SER A 575 19.67 3.13 12.69
CA SER A 575 19.40 2.90 14.11
C SER A 575 19.50 1.42 14.52
N ARG A 576 19.36 0.49 13.57
CA ARG A 576 19.61 -0.95 13.77
C ARG A 576 21.01 -1.29 14.29
N SER A 577 22.02 -0.45 14.03
CA SER A 577 23.39 -0.69 14.51
C SER A 577 23.60 -0.29 15.97
N ALA A 578 22.67 0.48 16.54
CA ALA A 578 22.79 1.03 17.89
C ALA A 578 22.09 0.15 18.93
N GLN A 579 22.70 0.07 20.12
CA GLN A 579 22.14 -0.61 21.28
C GLN A 579 22.44 0.17 22.57
N GLY A 580 21.52 0.13 23.53
CA GLY A 580 21.65 0.88 24.79
C GLY A 580 22.74 0.40 25.74
N THR A 581 23.20 -0.84 25.55
CA THR A 581 24.26 -1.46 26.36
C THR A 581 25.65 -1.26 25.76
N ALA A 582 25.80 -0.47 24.69
CA ALA A 582 27.09 -0.21 24.07
C ALA A 582 28.04 0.53 25.04
N GLY A 583 29.03 -0.20 25.54
CA GLY A 583 30.07 0.32 26.43
C GLY A 583 31.09 1.22 25.72
N PRO A 584 32.00 1.86 26.47
CA PRO A 584 33.03 2.74 25.92
C PRO A 584 33.90 2.10 24.84
N ASP A 585 34.24 0.81 24.99
CA ASP A 585 35.09 0.08 24.04
C ASP A 585 34.42 -0.01 22.65
N PHE A 586 33.15 -0.43 22.60
CA PHE A 586 32.39 -0.46 21.35
C PHE A 586 32.29 0.94 20.72
N ARG A 587 32.09 1.98 21.53
CA ARG A 587 32.01 3.36 21.02
C ARG A 587 33.32 3.83 20.41
N LEU A 588 34.46 3.47 21.02
CA LEU A 588 35.79 3.74 20.48
C LEU A 588 36.05 2.94 19.20
N GLU A 589 35.66 1.67 19.15
CA GLU A 589 35.73 0.87 17.92
C GLU A 589 34.88 1.49 16.81
N MET A 590 33.74 2.11 17.16
CA MET A 590 32.84 2.80 16.24
C MET A 590 33.23 4.26 15.95
N GLU A 591 34.36 4.78 16.41
CA GLU A 591 34.85 6.15 16.16
C GLU A 591 34.66 6.66 14.71
N GLY A 592 34.00 7.80 14.57
CA GLY A 592 33.75 8.46 13.29
C GLY A 592 32.53 7.94 12.50
N LEU A 593 31.95 6.80 12.88
CA LEU A 593 30.70 6.30 12.30
C LEU A 593 29.55 7.25 12.67
N GLN A 594 28.77 7.69 11.68
CA GLN A 594 27.51 8.38 11.89
C GLN A 594 26.36 7.38 11.84
N TYR A 595 25.31 7.57 12.63
CA TYR A 595 24.11 6.75 12.54
C TYR A 595 22.85 7.55 12.87
N SER A 596 21.74 7.17 12.26
CA SER A 596 20.43 7.75 12.55
C SER A 596 19.81 7.14 13.79
N GLU A 597 19.06 7.93 14.55
CA GLU A 597 18.31 7.49 15.72
C GLU A 597 17.09 8.40 15.96
N ILE A 598 16.07 7.87 16.64
CA ILE A 598 14.92 8.65 17.05
C ILE A 598 15.31 9.78 18.04
N PRO A 599 14.70 10.98 17.95
CA PRO A 599 15.00 12.10 18.83
C PRO A 599 14.98 11.76 20.33
N MET A 600 14.07 10.89 20.77
CA MET A 600 14.01 10.45 22.17
C MET A 600 15.32 9.81 22.63
N LEU A 601 15.87 8.87 21.85
CA LEU A 601 17.12 8.16 22.16
C LEU A 601 18.36 9.00 21.83
N ALA A 602 18.23 10.01 20.98
CA ALA A 602 19.24 11.04 20.76
C ALA A 602 19.33 12.09 21.89
N GLY A 603 18.46 12.00 22.90
CA GLY A 603 18.48 12.87 24.08
C GLY A 603 17.58 14.11 23.99
N ALA A 604 16.76 14.26 22.95
CA ALA A 604 15.86 15.40 22.79
C ALA A 604 14.70 15.42 23.81
N ASN A 605 14.43 14.29 24.48
CA ASN A 605 13.43 14.16 25.54
C ASN A 605 13.92 13.23 26.66
N ALA A 606 14.79 13.75 27.52
CA ALA A 606 15.43 12.96 28.58
C ALA A 606 14.46 12.32 29.59
N PRO A 607 13.40 12.99 30.08
CA PRO A 607 12.44 12.37 30.99
C PRO A 607 11.73 11.16 30.35
N LEU A 608 11.25 11.31 29.12
CA LEU A 608 10.60 10.21 28.41
C LEU A 608 11.59 9.08 28.10
N MET A 609 12.83 9.41 27.73
CA MET A 609 13.88 8.43 27.48
C MET A 609 14.14 7.58 28.73
N GLN A 610 14.28 8.19 29.91
CA GLN A 610 14.48 7.45 31.17
C GLN A 610 13.30 6.53 31.49
N GLN A 611 12.08 7.03 31.32
CA GLN A 611 10.85 6.26 31.51
C GLN A 611 10.79 5.05 30.55
N ALA A 612 11.03 5.29 29.25
CA ALA A 612 10.99 4.25 28.23
C ALA A 612 12.05 3.18 28.46
N LEU A 613 13.31 3.57 28.71
CA LEU A 613 14.42 2.65 28.96
C LEU A 613 14.22 1.83 30.25
N GLY A 614 13.63 2.44 31.28
CA GLY A 614 13.23 1.73 32.49
C GLY A 614 12.16 0.66 32.21
N ALA A 615 11.14 0.99 31.42
CA ALA A 615 10.06 0.07 31.06
C ALA A 615 10.52 -1.14 30.22
N VAL A 616 11.53 -0.94 29.38
CA VAL A 616 12.00 -1.94 28.40
C VAL A 616 13.37 -2.55 28.72
N ARG A 617 13.89 -2.31 29.94
CA ARG A 617 15.19 -2.84 30.41
C ARG A 617 16.36 -2.50 29.47
N ASN A 618 16.42 -1.27 29.00
CA ASN A 618 17.43 -0.75 28.07
C ASN A 618 17.45 -1.40 26.66
N ASP A 619 16.43 -2.16 26.28
CA ASP A 619 16.29 -2.63 24.89
C ASP A 619 15.85 -1.47 23.99
N TYR A 620 16.76 -1.01 23.11
CA TYR A 620 16.48 0.11 22.21
C TYR A 620 15.42 -0.22 21.15
N SER A 621 15.29 -1.47 20.72
CA SER A 621 14.25 -1.87 19.77
C SER A 621 12.87 -1.69 20.40
N LEU A 622 12.72 -2.10 21.67
CA LEU A 622 11.50 -1.88 22.43
C LEU A 622 11.32 -0.41 22.81
N ALA A 623 12.40 0.33 23.15
CA ALA A 623 12.31 1.76 23.45
C ALA A 623 11.77 2.56 22.25
N ARG A 624 12.16 2.20 21.01
CA ARG A 624 11.59 2.80 19.79
C ARG A 624 10.10 2.50 19.64
N MET A 625 9.66 1.29 19.99
CA MET A 625 8.23 0.93 20.01
C MET A 625 7.45 1.68 21.10
N TYR A 626 8.08 1.97 22.24
CA TYR A 626 7.50 2.81 23.27
C TYR A 626 7.29 4.24 22.76
N ALA A 627 8.31 4.83 22.13
CA ALA A 627 8.22 6.14 21.48
C ALA A 627 7.16 6.16 20.36
N MET A 628 7.02 5.07 19.60
CA MET A 628 5.96 4.91 18.60
C MET A 628 4.57 5.01 19.24
N GLY A 629 4.35 4.38 20.39
CA GLY A 629 3.10 4.50 21.14
C GLY A 629 2.80 5.95 21.55
N VAL A 630 3.83 6.66 22.04
CA VAL A 630 3.72 8.07 22.43
C VAL A 630 3.36 8.97 21.25
N ASP A 631 4.04 8.79 20.12
CA ASP A 631 3.77 9.58 18.91
C ASP A 631 2.45 9.18 18.25
N ALA A 632 2.02 7.92 18.38
CA ALA A 632 0.70 7.49 17.91
C ALA A 632 -0.44 8.21 18.65
N TRP A 633 -0.29 8.51 19.94
CA TRP A 633 -1.23 9.39 20.65
C TRP A 633 -1.24 10.80 20.05
N SER A 634 -0.06 11.34 19.73
CA SER A 634 0.07 12.68 19.16
C SER A 634 -0.56 12.78 17.77
N LEU A 635 -0.28 11.80 16.92
CA LEU A 635 -0.85 11.66 15.59
C LEU A 635 -2.37 11.44 15.66
N ALA A 636 -2.88 10.62 16.59
CA ALA A 636 -4.32 10.42 16.77
C ALA A 636 -5.07 11.72 17.10
N ASN A 637 -4.48 12.60 17.92
CA ASN A 637 -5.04 13.92 18.22
C ASN A 637 -4.98 14.90 17.03
N HIS A 638 -4.10 14.63 16.06
CA HIS A 638 -3.92 15.45 14.87
C HIS A 638 -4.43 14.78 13.58
N PHE A 639 -5.26 13.74 13.70
CA PHE A 639 -5.66 12.89 12.57
C PHE A 639 -6.32 13.67 11.43
N SER A 640 -7.24 14.58 11.77
CA SER A 640 -7.90 15.43 10.78
C SER A 640 -6.93 16.42 10.14
N GLN A 641 -6.04 17.04 10.92
CA GLN A 641 -5.04 17.98 10.43
C GLN A 641 -4.05 17.33 9.46
N MET A 642 -3.60 16.11 9.75
CA MET A 642 -2.70 15.33 8.88
C MET A 642 -3.25 15.13 7.46
N ARG A 643 -4.58 15.05 7.33
CA ARG A 643 -5.25 14.85 6.04
C ARG A 643 -5.56 16.16 5.32
N GLN A 644 -5.87 17.21 6.07
CA GLN A 644 -6.41 18.47 5.53
C GLN A 644 -5.34 19.55 5.32
N VAL A 645 -4.27 19.54 6.13
CA VAL A 645 -3.24 20.59 6.11
C VAL A 645 -2.06 20.14 5.25
N GLN A 646 -1.89 20.80 4.10
CA GLN A 646 -0.70 20.59 3.28
C GLN A 646 0.56 21.01 4.05
N GLY A 647 1.57 20.16 4.07
CA GLY A 647 2.80 20.42 4.82
C GLY A 647 2.66 20.23 6.32
N PHE A 648 1.68 19.44 6.78
CA PHE A 648 1.58 19.03 8.18
C PHE A 648 2.93 18.50 8.69
N GLU A 649 3.42 19.08 9.78
CA GLU A 649 4.66 18.69 10.45
C GLU A 649 4.50 18.76 11.97
N ILE A 650 4.96 17.73 12.67
CA ILE A 650 5.06 17.69 14.12
C ILE A 650 6.41 17.13 14.57
N ASN A 651 7.05 17.77 15.55
CA ASN A 651 8.27 17.25 16.16
C ASN A 651 7.93 16.16 17.16
N GLY A 652 8.05 14.90 16.73
CA GLY A 652 7.76 13.70 17.52
C GLY A 652 9.01 13.08 18.15
N ASN A 653 8.78 12.14 19.06
CA ASN A 653 9.83 11.39 19.75
C ASN A 653 10.51 10.37 18.83
N THR A 654 9.86 10.01 17.72
CA THR A 654 10.31 9.11 16.66
C THR A 654 10.87 9.82 15.42
N GLY A 655 10.87 11.15 15.41
CA GLY A 655 11.39 12.00 14.33
C GLY A 655 10.53 13.25 14.13
N ALA A 656 10.95 14.16 13.27
CA ALA A 656 10.02 15.15 12.71
C ALA A 656 9.08 14.42 11.76
N LEU A 657 7.78 14.40 12.07
CA LEU A 657 6.76 13.62 11.39
C LEU A 657 6.03 14.50 10.39
N THR A 658 6.01 14.08 9.12
CA THR A 658 5.29 14.78 8.04
C THR A 658 4.33 13.82 7.34
N ALA A 659 3.19 14.32 6.88
CA ALA A 659 2.22 13.51 6.15
C ALA A 659 2.32 13.74 4.63
N THR A 660 2.39 12.65 3.86
CA THR A 660 2.21 12.70 2.40
C THR A 660 0.74 12.87 2.03
N GLN A 661 0.44 13.12 0.75
CA GLN A 661 -0.93 13.17 0.23
C GLN A 661 -1.73 11.87 0.44
N ASP A 662 -1.04 10.73 0.51
CA ASP A 662 -1.64 9.42 0.78
C ASP A 662 -1.71 9.11 2.29
N CYS A 663 -1.46 10.12 3.13
CA CYS A 663 -1.36 10.04 4.59
C CYS A 663 -0.36 8.98 5.11
N VAL A 664 0.72 8.74 4.36
CA VAL A 664 1.90 8.04 4.88
C VAL A 664 2.75 9.03 5.67
N ILE A 665 3.07 8.66 6.91
CA ILE A 665 3.86 9.48 7.82
C ILE A 665 5.35 9.22 7.60
N ASN A 666 6.04 10.20 7.04
CA ASN A 666 7.49 10.21 6.92
C ASN A 666 8.14 10.75 8.19
N ARG A 667 9.39 10.32 8.44
CA ARG A 667 10.15 10.73 9.62
C ARG A 667 11.52 11.25 9.21
N LYS A 668 11.89 12.42 9.73
CA LYS A 668 13.28 12.89 9.72
C LYS A 668 13.93 12.54 11.06
N LEU A 669 15.05 11.82 11.03
CA LEU A 669 15.71 11.31 12.22
C LEU A 669 16.81 12.26 12.71
N SER A 670 17.22 12.06 13.96
CA SER A 670 18.43 12.69 14.49
C SER A 670 19.64 11.88 14.04
N TRP A 671 20.70 12.56 13.62
CA TRP A 671 21.97 11.93 13.30
C TRP A 671 22.96 12.09 14.44
N LEU A 672 23.60 10.99 14.82
CA LEU A 672 24.57 10.89 15.90
C LEU A 672 25.91 10.40 15.34
N LYS A 673 26.99 10.69 16.05
CA LYS A 673 28.36 10.31 15.69
C LYS A 673 29.08 9.76 16.91
N TYR A 674 29.80 8.66 16.72
CA TYR A 674 30.76 8.19 17.73
C TYR A 674 32.02 9.06 17.68
N GLN A 675 32.34 9.73 18.78
CA GLN A 675 33.52 10.60 18.88
C GLN A 675 34.15 10.49 20.28
N GLN A 676 35.44 10.12 20.32
CA GLN A 676 36.23 9.97 21.54
C GLN A 676 35.55 9.05 22.59
N GLY A 677 34.92 7.97 22.13
CA GLY A 677 34.18 7.03 23.00
C GLY A 677 32.85 7.57 23.54
N GLN A 678 32.40 8.74 23.08
CA GLN A 678 31.10 9.33 23.37
C GLN A 678 30.20 9.32 22.11
N VAL A 679 28.92 9.57 22.33
CA VAL A 679 27.94 9.78 21.26
C VAL A 679 27.56 11.25 21.26
N VAL A 680 27.77 11.94 20.14
CA VAL A 680 27.47 13.36 19.95
C VAL A 680 26.57 13.56 18.74
N PRO A 681 25.83 14.68 18.62
CA PRO A 681 25.13 15.01 17.38
C PRO A 681 26.08 15.05 16.18
N ALA A 682 25.67 14.48 15.04
CA ALA A 682 26.42 14.58 13.80
C ALA A 682 26.14 15.93 13.14
N SER A 683 27.19 16.73 12.95
CA SER A 683 27.18 18.04 12.26
C SER A 683 27.16 17.90 10.74
#